data_AF-A0A5C8HPV8-F1
#
_entry.id   AF-A0A5C8HPV8-F1
#
_cell.length_a   1.000
_cell.length_b   1.000
_cell.length_c   1.000
_cell.angle_alpha   90.00
_cell.angle_beta   90.00
_cell.angle_gamma   90.00
#
_symmetry.space_group_name_H-M   'P 1'
#
loop_
_entity.id
_entity.type
_entity.pdbx_description
1 polymer ?
#
loop_
_entity_poly.entity_id
_entity_poly.type
_entity_poly.pdbx_seq_one_letter_code
_entity_poly.pdbx_strand_id
1 'polypeptide(L)'
;MSYVLTAAQPTADAPLTLPAPPAPRKRSAIPLAAAVVPILGGLGMYLLTQSVIALMFAALGPVMLVATMLDAARGKRADARRYRKEIRQAVAAVTAQIDTQHDAERALRWSTHPDLSRLTEREEEFWRVHPQREGTVVVGAGTMGMGLEVARGIDGDEAQKLRQYATTLQRAPLVLPLDGGVCVRGEPLVARAVLRALVLQACCTHAPEQLRIVLGEQAEEWMVALPHVRYSTAARVLAVAVAEPIPAAISLNWCLPGDPLPAGCRTVIDIGADLRGVVSRDSLRHEVAAEAIAGLQATAIAQVLAAKANEARAIEPIVYFADLAQHPGEPHRELPVALGRSGSTAVTVDIVNDGPHAVVVGTTGSGKSELLVSWALALCEAYTPEQVTLLLADFKGGTAFDPLLALPHVTGILTDLNGAMARRAVLSLQAEIRRRESAIASAGARDITDARVALTRLVIIVDEFAAMLRQLPELDAVFTDIAARGRALGMHLILGAQRAAGTIKDATLANTPLRIALRVTDATDARAIIGSDDAAQISGGIEGKGVAFVRRAADSLPQRFRSALSTADDVARIAARLPVAAHQDSWWEPLPVRVAVADLPTPARGVAVGIADDTENLRRVPVVIEPGVERGWWVLGGPRSGKTSLAQLMQHSHPDTIRVPADLESAWDCLQTLPTSRATLIVWDDVDSALAAWPEPFAREAGERLEQLVRAAGSRGQTWVLTAQRASGVLSRVADLLPGRVLLAVPSKLDHIAAGGTSSDHDPQKPPGRALMAGAEVQFALVEPRREAAQADPAPVFHPGNGPIGIVARGVHQHVAALHEAWGAEWTIVAVGDAAAAESLNLSRTVLVGDPDQFQRAWAVLERLRNTGTLIVAAECLADVRLLTGERATPPFARPGRWWEFRSGTAPRRVRLVS
;
A
#
# COMPACT_ATOMS: atom_id res chain seq x y z
N MET A 1 13.53 1.28 -45.21
CA MET A 1 14.67 0.99 -44.32
C MET A 1 15.56 -0.01 -45.05
N SER A 2 16.55 0.49 -45.78
CA SER A 2 17.48 -0.32 -46.59
C SER A 2 18.58 -0.88 -45.70
N TYR A 3 18.34 -2.01 -45.05
CA TYR A 3 19.38 -2.77 -44.36
C TYR A 3 19.74 -3.99 -45.21
N VAL A 4 20.47 -3.75 -46.28
CA VAL A 4 21.07 -4.79 -47.11
C VAL A 4 22.49 -4.33 -47.43
N LEU A 5 23.48 -5.13 -47.03
CA LEU A 5 24.89 -5.01 -47.43
C LEU A 5 25.53 -3.64 -47.16
N THR A 6 25.55 -3.19 -45.91
CA THR A 6 26.36 -2.02 -45.53
C THR A 6 27.84 -2.39 -45.58
N ALA A 7 28.51 -1.98 -46.66
CA ALA A 7 29.88 -1.53 -46.53
C ALA A 7 29.89 -0.45 -45.43
N ALA A 8 30.60 -0.69 -44.33
CA ALA A 8 30.86 0.33 -43.33
C ALA A 8 31.39 1.59 -44.04
N GLN A 9 30.95 2.77 -43.60
CA GLN A 9 31.58 4.02 -44.02
C GLN A 9 33.08 3.91 -43.69
N PRO A 10 33.98 4.16 -44.65
CA PRO A 10 35.40 4.07 -44.40
C PRO A 10 35.74 5.01 -43.23
N THR A 11 36.42 4.46 -42.21
CA THR A 11 37.14 5.27 -41.24
C THR A 11 38.04 6.22 -42.02
N ALA A 12 37.98 7.51 -41.70
CA ALA A 12 38.69 8.57 -42.39
C ALA A 12 40.21 8.46 -42.17
N ASP A 13 40.83 7.43 -42.73
CA ASP A 13 42.27 7.33 -42.90
C ASP A 13 42.67 7.98 -44.22
N ALA A 14 43.79 8.70 -44.20
CA ALA A 14 44.32 9.38 -45.37
C ALA A 14 44.51 8.38 -46.54
N PRO A 15 44.19 8.77 -47.78
CA PRO A 15 44.26 7.86 -48.93
C PRO A 15 45.67 7.29 -49.10
N LEU A 16 45.76 5.97 -49.25
CA LEU A 16 47.04 5.29 -49.48
C LEU A 16 47.66 5.82 -50.78
N THR A 17 48.83 6.45 -50.67
CA THR A 17 49.51 7.07 -51.81
C THR A 17 50.42 6.08 -52.50
N LEU A 18 50.16 5.83 -53.79
CA LEU A 18 51.07 5.04 -54.61
C LEU A 18 52.42 5.77 -54.76
N PRO A 19 53.55 5.06 -54.66
CA PRO A 19 54.88 5.67 -54.77
C PRO A 19 55.07 6.29 -56.16
N ALA A 20 55.50 7.55 -56.21
CA ALA A 20 55.79 8.24 -57.47
C ALA A 20 56.94 7.54 -58.21
N PRO A 21 56.91 7.43 -59.55
CA PRO A 21 58.03 6.88 -60.31
C PRO A 21 59.30 7.68 -59.99
N PRO A 22 60.44 7.02 -59.71
CA PRO A 22 61.68 7.73 -59.38
C PRO A 22 62.05 8.70 -60.49
N ALA A 23 62.43 9.93 -60.11
CA ALA A 23 62.73 11.01 -61.05
C ALA A 23 63.79 10.55 -62.08
N PRO A 24 63.57 10.75 -63.39
CA PRO A 24 64.54 10.35 -64.41
C PRO A 24 65.86 11.10 -64.16
N ARG A 25 66.94 10.35 -63.89
CA ARG A 25 68.27 10.95 -63.74
C ARG A 25 68.66 11.67 -65.03
N LYS A 26 69.10 12.92 -64.91
CA LYS A 26 69.67 13.73 -66.00
C LYS A 26 70.81 12.93 -66.63
N ARG A 27 70.68 12.55 -67.91
CA ARG A 27 71.74 11.85 -68.66
C ARG A 27 73.00 12.74 -68.62
N SER A 28 74.12 12.23 -68.11
CA SER A 28 75.40 12.91 -68.26
C SER A 28 75.75 12.92 -69.75
N ALA A 29 75.91 14.11 -70.33
CA ALA A 29 76.37 14.24 -71.71
C ALA A 29 77.79 13.64 -71.78
N ILE A 30 78.04 12.79 -72.77
CA ILE A 30 79.38 12.25 -73.02
C ILE A 30 80.26 13.45 -73.39
N PRO A 31 81.32 13.79 -72.62
CA PRO A 31 82.14 14.96 -72.88
C PRO A 31 83.08 14.67 -74.06
N LEU A 32 82.55 14.73 -75.30
CA LEU A 32 83.30 14.51 -76.54
C LEU A 32 84.54 15.42 -76.64
N ALA A 33 84.45 16.65 -76.11
CA ALA A 33 85.58 17.59 -76.06
C ALA A 33 86.79 17.03 -75.29
N ALA A 34 86.58 16.25 -74.22
CA ALA A 34 87.66 15.69 -73.41
C ALA A 34 88.41 14.54 -74.12
N ALA A 35 87.78 13.87 -75.08
CA ALA A 35 88.41 12.81 -75.88
C ALA A 35 89.19 13.37 -77.09
N VAL A 36 88.80 14.53 -77.60
CA VAL A 36 89.40 15.15 -78.80
C VAL A 36 90.70 15.90 -78.48
N VAL A 37 90.79 16.54 -77.31
CA VAL A 37 91.97 17.34 -76.91
C VAL A 37 93.29 16.52 -76.88
N PRO A 38 93.36 15.30 -76.29
CA PRO A 38 94.57 14.49 -76.30
C PRO A 38 94.95 13.96 -77.69
N ILE A 39 93.96 13.67 -78.54
CA ILE A 39 94.19 13.20 -79.92
C ILE A 39 94.82 14.32 -80.74
N LEU A 40 94.23 15.52 -80.73
CA LEU A 40 94.76 16.67 -81.45
C LEU A 40 96.13 17.11 -80.92
N GLY A 41 96.29 17.16 -79.59
CA GLY A 41 97.56 17.52 -78.95
C GLY A 41 98.68 16.51 -79.23
N GLY A 42 98.39 15.22 -79.13
CA GLY A 42 99.36 14.15 -79.42
C GLY A 42 99.76 14.08 -80.90
N LEU A 43 98.81 14.26 -81.82
CA LEU A 43 99.09 14.25 -83.27
C LEU A 43 99.87 15.50 -83.70
N GLY A 44 99.54 16.67 -83.15
CA GLY A 44 100.28 17.91 -83.38
C GLY A 44 101.72 17.84 -82.85
N MET A 45 101.91 17.29 -81.66
CA MET A 45 103.24 17.12 -81.06
C MET A 45 104.10 16.11 -81.83
N TYR A 46 103.50 15.04 -82.37
CA TYR A 46 104.20 14.07 -83.22
C TYR A 46 104.74 14.69 -84.52
N LEU A 47 103.94 15.50 -85.20
CA LEU A 47 104.36 16.19 -86.43
C LEU A 47 105.56 17.12 -86.21
N LEU A 48 105.71 17.67 -84.99
CA LEU A 48 106.79 18.59 -84.65
C LEU A 48 108.06 17.89 -84.15
N THR A 49 107.93 16.85 -83.33
CA THR A 49 109.06 16.23 -82.61
C THR A 49 109.48 14.87 -83.16
N GLN A 50 108.67 14.26 -84.04
CA GLN A 50 108.80 12.86 -84.48
C GLN A 50 108.94 11.83 -83.34
N SER A 51 108.51 12.19 -82.14
CA SER A 51 108.59 11.32 -80.96
C SER A 51 107.42 10.34 -80.93
N VAL A 52 107.73 9.05 -80.85
CA VAL A 52 106.74 7.96 -80.72
C VAL A 52 105.89 8.11 -79.45
N ILE A 53 106.42 8.78 -78.41
CA ILE A 53 105.70 9.01 -77.14
C ILE A 53 104.45 9.91 -77.36
N ALA A 54 104.48 10.82 -78.34
CA ALA A 54 103.34 11.69 -78.64
C ALA A 54 102.15 10.92 -79.24
N LEU A 55 102.41 9.88 -80.03
CA LEU A 55 101.37 8.99 -80.56
C LEU A 55 100.71 8.15 -79.46
N MET A 56 101.47 7.77 -78.43
CA MET A 56 100.89 7.06 -77.27
C MET A 56 99.90 7.94 -76.49
N PHE A 57 100.17 9.24 -76.36
CA PHE A 57 99.23 10.19 -75.75
C PHE A 57 97.95 10.38 -76.59
N ALA A 58 98.06 10.40 -77.92
CA ALA A 58 96.89 10.45 -78.80
C ALA A 58 96.02 9.19 -78.68
N ALA A 59 96.63 8.02 -78.46
CA ALA A 59 95.91 6.75 -78.26
C ALA A 59 95.11 6.70 -76.94
N LEU A 60 95.40 7.57 -75.97
CA LEU A 60 94.67 7.63 -74.69
C LEU A 60 93.23 8.13 -74.88
N GLY A 61 92.98 9.03 -75.85
CA GLY A 61 91.66 9.62 -76.12
C GLY A 61 90.58 8.59 -76.49
N PRO A 62 90.81 7.72 -77.49
CA PRO A 62 89.88 6.65 -77.85
C PRO A 62 89.65 5.65 -76.71
N VAL A 63 90.68 5.32 -75.93
CA VAL A 63 90.57 4.42 -74.76
C VAL A 63 89.63 5.04 -73.71
N MET A 64 89.76 6.34 -73.44
CA MET A 64 88.89 7.05 -72.49
C MET A 64 87.43 7.12 -72.94
N LEU A 65 87.18 7.26 -74.27
CA LEU A 65 85.83 7.23 -74.85
C LEU A 65 85.20 5.83 -74.74
N VAL A 66 85.96 4.78 -75.06
CA VAL A 66 85.49 3.39 -74.91
C VAL A 66 85.19 3.06 -73.44
N ALA A 67 86.04 3.52 -72.51
CA ALA A 67 85.80 3.37 -71.08
C ALA A 67 84.50 4.06 -70.62
N THR A 68 84.25 5.29 -71.07
CA THR A 68 83.00 6.01 -70.74
C THR A 68 81.75 5.41 -71.37
N MET A 69 81.82 4.86 -72.59
CA MET A 69 80.70 4.14 -73.22
C MET A 69 80.40 2.80 -72.52
N LEU A 70 81.43 2.07 -72.09
CA LEU A 70 81.28 0.84 -71.29
C LEU A 70 80.65 1.13 -69.92
N ASP A 71 81.04 2.21 -69.26
CA ASP A 71 80.43 2.65 -68.00
C ASP A 71 78.97 3.10 -68.18
N ALA A 72 78.66 3.82 -69.27
CA ALA A 72 77.27 4.20 -69.59
C ALA A 72 76.37 2.97 -69.89
N ALA A 73 76.91 1.94 -70.56
CA ALA A 73 76.19 0.71 -70.85
C ALA A 73 76.00 -0.18 -69.60
N ARG A 74 77.01 -0.26 -68.73
CA ARG A 74 76.91 -0.94 -67.42
C ARG A 74 75.94 -0.21 -66.49
N GLY A 75 75.97 1.12 -66.47
CA GLY A 75 75.05 1.98 -65.73
C GLY A 75 73.59 1.73 -66.09
N LYS A 76 73.23 1.69 -67.39
CA LYS A 76 71.85 1.41 -67.84
C LYS A 76 71.28 0.08 -67.33
N ARG A 77 72.10 -0.98 -67.29
CA ARG A 77 71.65 -2.30 -66.78
C ARG A 77 71.53 -2.31 -65.25
N ALA A 78 72.47 -1.66 -64.55
CA ALA A 78 72.42 -1.53 -63.10
C ALA A 78 71.22 -0.68 -62.63
N ASP A 79 70.95 0.43 -63.33
CA ASP A 79 69.83 1.32 -63.07
C ASP A 79 68.48 0.65 -63.35
N ALA A 80 68.36 -0.11 -64.45
CA ALA A 80 67.13 -0.86 -64.75
C ALA A 80 66.83 -1.97 -63.71
N ARG A 81 67.88 -2.62 -63.16
CA ARG A 81 67.72 -3.61 -62.07
C ARG A 81 67.31 -2.92 -60.77
N ARG A 82 67.91 -1.77 -60.45
CA ARG A 82 67.60 -0.97 -59.26
C ARG A 82 66.17 -0.42 -59.31
N TYR A 83 65.74 0.13 -60.45
CA TYR A 83 64.37 0.58 -60.71
C TYR A 83 63.32 -0.51 -60.47
N ARG A 84 63.53 -1.72 -61.02
CA ARG A 84 62.62 -2.86 -60.77
C ARG A 84 62.60 -3.30 -59.31
N LYS A 85 63.73 -3.22 -58.60
CA LYS A 85 63.82 -3.54 -57.17
C LYS A 85 63.06 -2.51 -56.34
N GLU A 86 63.24 -1.22 -56.63
CA GLU A 86 62.55 -0.11 -55.97
C GLU A 86 61.04 -0.20 -56.17
N ILE A 87 60.55 -0.40 -57.41
CA ILE A 87 59.11 -0.61 -57.67
C ILE A 87 58.58 -1.82 -56.90
N ARG A 88 59.28 -2.96 -56.93
CA ARG A 88 58.82 -4.17 -56.21
C ARG A 88 58.76 -3.94 -54.70
N GLN A 89 59.75 -3.24 -54.13
CA GLN A 89 59.75 -2.87 -52.71
C GLN A 89 58.61 -1.90 -52.37
N ALA A 90 58.33 -0.95 -53.25
CA ALA A 90 57.30 0.03 -53.06
C ALA A 90 55.88 -0.58 -53.18
N VAL A 91 55.67 -1.51 -54.13
CA VAL A 91 54.45 -2.32 -54.23
C VAL A 91 54.28 -3.18 -53.00
N ALA A 92 55.31 -3.90 -52.56
CA ALA A 92 55.24 -4.74 -51.35
C ALA A 92 54.93 -3.95 -50.07
N ALA A 93 55.47 -2.74 -49.94
CA ALA A 93 55.17 -1.85 -48.81
C ALA A 93 53.70 -1.42 -48.79
N VAL A 94 53.13 -1.06 -49.96
CA VAL A 94 51.71 -0.70 -50.05
C VAL A 94 50.81 -1.94 -49.84
N THR A 95 51.18 -3.10 -50.36
CA THR A 95 50.45 -4.36 -50.09
C THR A 95 50.39 -4.65 -48.59
N ALA A 96 51.52 -4.53 -47.87
CA ALA A 96 51.54 -4.74 -46.42
C ALA A 96 50.68 -3.74 -45.64
N GLN A 97 50.58 -2.49 -46.11
CA GLN A 97 49.67 -1.50 -45.53
C GLN A 97 48.20 -1.86 -45.77
N ILE A 98 47.85 -2.30 -46.99
CA ILE A 98 46.51 -2.80 -47.32
C ILE A 98 46.18 -4.02 -46.45
N ASP A 99 47.09 -4.98 -46.31
CA ASP A 99 46.91 -6.18 -45.48
C ASP A 99 46.63 -5.81 -44.01
N THR A 100 47.38 -4.86 -43.46
CA THR A 100 47.19 -4.38 -42.08
C THR A 100 45.81 -3.75 -41.90
N GLN A 101 45.36 -2.92 -42.85
CA GLN A 101 44.03 -2.32 -42.82
C GLN A 101 42.92 -3.36 -43.03
N HIS A 102 43.12 -4.32 -43.93
CA HIS A 102 42.21 -5.44 -44.14
C HIS A 102 42.10 -6.34 -42.92
N ASP A 103 43.19 -6.59 -42.21
CA ASP A 103 43.21 -7.36 -40.95
C ASP A 103 42.46 -6.64 -39.85
N ALA A 104 42.71 -5.34 -39.66
CA ALA A 104 42.03 -4.52 -38.67
C ALA A 104 40.50 -4.45 -38.95
N GLU A 105 40.12 -4.21 -40.20
CA GLU A 105 38.71 -4.14 -40.61
C GLU A 105 38.01 -5.51 -40.48
N ARG A 106 38.70 -6.60 -40.84
CA ARG A 106 38.15 -7.96 -40.61
C ARG A 106 37.96 -8.24 -39.13
N ALA A 107 38.96 -7.94 -38.30
CA ALA A 107 38.87 -8.14 -36.86
C ALA A 107 37.71 -7.34 -36.26
N LEU A 108 37.56 -6.08 -36.66
CA LEU A 108 36.44 -5.24 -36.24
C LEU A 108 35.10 -5.87 -36.64
N ARG A 109 34.91 -6.21 -37.92
CA ARG A 109 33.65 -6.80 -38.40
C ARG A 109 33.32 -8.14 -37.74
N TRP A 110 34.31 -9.02 -37.56
CA TRP A 110 34.11 -10.29 -36.85
C TRP A 110 33.82 -10.10 -35.35
N SER A 111 34.32 -9.02 -34.73
CA SER A 111 33.96 -8.67 -33.35
C SER A 111 32.53 -8.11 -33.25
N THR A 112 32.08 -7.35 -34.25
CA THR A 112 30.72 -6.81 -34.31
C THR A 112 29.71 -7.90 -34.65
N HIS A 113 30.02 -8.77 -35.61
CA HIS A 113 29.18 -9.85 -36.11
C HIS A 113 29.94 -11.18 -36.06
N PRO A 114 30.09 -11.78 -34.86
CA PRO A 114 30.71 -13.08 -34.71
C PRO A 114 29.83 -14.20 -35.30
N ASP A 115 30.46 -15.22 -35.87
CA ASP A 115 29.82 -16.50 -36.17
C ASP A 115 29.67 -17.35 -34.90
N LEU A 116 29.07 -18.54 -35.00
CA LEU A 116 28.76 -19.37 -33.84
C LEU A 116 30.02 -19.79 -33.08
N SER A 117 31.08 -20.18 -33.79
CA SER A 117 32.36 -20.58 -33.19
C SER A 117 32.94 -19.47 -32.31
N ARG A 118 33.00 -18.23 -32.82
CA ARG A 118 33.46 -17.06 -32.04
C ARG A 118 32.53 -16.69 -30.90
N LEU A 119 31.21 -16.89 -31.04
CA LEU A 119 30.27 -16.70 -29.93
C LEU A 119 30.51 -17.72 -28.81
N THR A 120 30.76 -18.98 -29.15
CA THR A 120 30.99 -20.03 -28.16
C THR A 120 32.32 -19.91 -27.41
N GLU A 121 33.31 -19.20 -27.98
CA GLU A 121 34.54 -18.85 -27.25
C GLU A 121 34.30 -17.83 -26.11
N ARG A 122 33.14 -17.16 -26.11
CA ARG A 122 32.76 -16.09 -25.18
C ARG A 122 31.33 -16.28 -24.68
N GLU A 123 31.10 -17.33 -23.89
CA GLU A 123 29.78 -17.67 -23.35
C GLU A 123 29.16 -16.53 -22.49
N GLU A 124 29.97 -15.60 -22.00
CA GLU A 124 29.54 -14.37 -21.33
C GLU A 124 28.86 -13.35 -22.27
N GLU A 125 29.05 -13.47 -23.59
CA GLU A 125 28.36 -12.66 -24.59
C GLU A 125 26.96 -13.19 -24.95
N PHE A 126 26.60 -14.40 -24.50
CA PHE A 126 25.26 -14.95 -24.75
C PHE A 126 24.18 -14.02 -24.19
N TRP A 127 23.20 -13.69 -25.03
CA TRP A 127 22.05 -12.81 -24.76
C TRP A 127 22.39 -11.36 -24.40
N ARG A 128 23.64 -10.92 -24.58
CA ARG A 128 23.95 -9.49 -24.47
C ARG A 128 23.35 -8.73 -25.64
N VAL A 129 22.61 -7.67 -25.32
CA VAL A 129 21.99 -6.80 -26.32
C VAL A 129 23.07 -6.01 -27.06
N HIS A 130 23.14 -6.18 -28.37
CA HIS A 130 24.01 -5.38 -29.24
C HIS A 130 23.16 -4.77 -30.37
N PRO A 131 23.04 -3.44 -30.48
CA PRO A 131 22.14 -2.78 -31.43
C PRO A 131 22.35 -3.18 -32.89
N GLN A 132 23.60 -3.47 -33.27
CA GLN A 132 23.95 -3.88 -34.64
C GLN A 132 23.73 -5.38 -34.91
N ARG A 133 23.50 -6.21 -33.88
CA ARG A 133 23.29 -7.66 -34.03
C ARG A 133 21.79 -8.04 -34.07
N GLU A 134 20.91 -7.16 -33.59
CA GLU A 134 19.49 -7.47 -33.44
C GLU A 134 18.84 -7.87 -34.77
N GLY A 135 18.23 -9.05 -34.80
CA GLY A 135 17.55 -9.55 -36.01
C GLY A 135 18.48 -9.85 -37.18
N THR A 136 19.74 -10.22 -36.92
CA THR A 136 20.70 -10.65 -37.97
C THR A 136 21.37 -11.98 -37.63
N VAL A 137 21.85 -12.69 -38.66
CA VAL A 137 22.68 -13.90 -38.55
C VAL A 137 23.85 -13.86 -39.53
N VAL A 138 24.97 -14.45 -39.17
CA VAL A 138 26.16 -14.64 -39.99
C VAL A 138 26.15 -16.04 -40.57
N VAL A 139 26.15 -16.14 -41.91
CA VAL A 139 26.18 -17.44 -42.61
C VAL A 139 27.58 -18.03 -42.63
N GLY A 140 28.59 -17.17 -42.69
CA GLY A 140 29.99 -17.57 -42.79
C GLY A 140 30.85 -16.46 -43.37
N ALA A 141 31.98 -16.84 -43.96
CA ALA A 141 32.96 -15.90 -44.50
C ALA A 141 32.75 -15.66 -46.00
N GLY A 142 32.53 -14.41 -46.40
CA GLY A 142 32.32 -14.01 -47.80
C GLY A 142 33.29 -12.92 -48.27
N THR A 143 33.07 -12.47 -49.50
CA THR A 143 33.81 -11.37 -50.13
C THR A 143 32.91 -10.13 -50.22
N MET A 144 33.41 -8.98 -49.76
CA MET A 144 32.66 -7.72 -49.74
C MET A 144 33.48 -6.55 -50.30
N GLY A 145 32.79 -5.54 -50.82
CA GLY A 145 33.41 -4.29 -51.26
C GLY A 145 33.84 -3.41 -50.08
N MET A 146 35.00 -2.78 -50.20
CA MET A 146 35.59 -1.81 -49.28
C MET A 146 35.77 -0.46 -49.99
N GLY A 147 35.46 0.63 -49.29
CA GLY A 147 35.63 2.00 -49.80
C GLY A 147 37.05 2.57 -49.63
N LEU A 148 38.10 1.74 -49.71
CA LEU A 148 39.48 2.20 -49.52
C LEU A 148 39.95 2.97 -50.76
N GLU A 149 40.10 4.29 -50.65
CA GLU A 149 40.64 5.11 -51.75
C GLU A 149 42.16 5.00 -51.83
N VAL A 150 42.64 4.44 -52.94
CA VAL A 150 44.06 4.43 -53.30
C VAL A 150 44.34 5.62 -54.23
N ALA A 151 45.14 6.59 -53.77
CA ALA A 151 45.48 7.78 -54.55
C ALA A 151 46.39 7.44 -55.76
N ARG A 152 46.18 8.13 -56.88
CA ARG A 152 46.88 7.91 -58.17
C ARG A 152 48.41 8.09 -58.02
N GLY A 153 49.19 7.21 -58.65
CA GLY A 153 50.65 7.36 -58.73
C GLY A 153 51.34 6.52 -59.80
N ILE A 154 51.00 5.23 -59.91
CA ILE A 154 51.59 4.32 -60.92
C ILE A 154 50.50 3.88 -61.91
N ASP A 155 50.83 3.92 -63.21
CA ASP A 155 50.00 3.37 -64.29
C ASP A 155 50.56 2.02 -64.77
N GLY A 156 49.68 1.02 -64.90
CA GLY A 156 50.03 -0.35 -65.33
C GLY A 156 49.14 -1.43 -64.71
N ASP A 157 49.28 -2.67 -65.19
CA ASP A 157 48.49 -3.85 -64.77
C ASP A 157 48.65 -4.17 -63.27
N GLU A 158 49.87 -4.05 -62.72
CA GLU A 158 50.11 -4.27 -61.28
C GLU A 158 49.39 -3.22 -60.39
N ALA A 159 49.30 -1.97 -60.84
CA ALA A 159 48.61 -0.93 -60.10
C ALA A 159 47.07 -1.13 -60.13
N GLN A 160 46.53 -1.68 -61.22
CA GLN A 160 45.11 -2.03 -61.31
C GLN A 160 44.76 -3.19 -60.38
N LYS A 161 45.60 -4.24 -60.35
CA LYS A 161 45.46 -5.37 -59.43
C LYS A 161 45.50 -4.94 -57.97
N LEU A 162 46.42 -4.04 -57.62
CA LEU A 162 46.55 -3.52 -56.26
C LEU A 162 45.32 -2.69 -55.83
N ARG A 163 44.75 -1.88 -56.75
CA ARG A 163 43.51 -1.13 -56.50
C ARG A 163 42.32 -2.07 -56.27
N GLN A 164 42.17 -3.09 -57.12
CA GLN A 164 41.10 -4.08 -56.96
C GLN A 164 41.24 -4.88 -55.66
N TYR A 165 42.48 -5.21 -55.27
CA TYR A 165 42.77 -5.85 -54.00
C TYR A 165 42.38 -4.95 -52.83
N ALA A 166 42.77 -3.67 -52.85
CA ALA A 166 42.46 -2.70 -51.80
C ALA A 166 40.94 -2.51 -51.57
N THR A 167 40.14 -2.52 -52.64
CA THR A 167 38.69 -2.33 -52.59
C THR A 167 37.89 -3.60 -52.27
N THR A 168 38.54 -4.75 -52.05
CA THR A 168 37.84 -6.02 -51.87
C THR A 168 38.32 -6.73 -50.61
N LEU A 169 37.45 -6.83 -49.60
CA LEU A 169 37.73 -7.53 -48.36
C LEU A 169 37.30 -8.99 -48.46
N GLN A 170 38.26 -9.90 -48.46
CA GLN A 170 38.00 -11.34 -48.45
C GLN A 170 37.84 -11.87 -47.02
N ARG A 171 37.05 -12.92 -46.84
CA ARG A 171 36.82 -13.59 -45.53
C ARG A 171 36.22 -12.66 -44.47
N ALA A 172 35.34 -11.74 -44.90
CA ALA A 172 34.54 -10.91 -44.00
C ALA A 172 33.24 -11.62 -43.62
N PRO A 173 32.63 -11.34 -42.46
CA PRO A 173 31.37 -11.97 -42.06
C PRO A 173 30.24 -11.58 -43.03
N LEU A 174 29.57 -12.58 -43.60
CA LEU A 174 28.40 -12.38 -44.45
C LEU A 174 27.14 -12.36 -43.57
N VAL A 175 26.68 -11.16 -43.25
CA VAL A 175 25.54 -10.90 -42.36
C VAL A 175 24.23 -10.87 -43.18
N LEU A 176 23.22 -11.58 -42.71
CA LEU A 176 21.87 -11.62 -43.25
C LEU A 176 20.85 -11.12 -42.23
N PRO A 177 19.86 -10.31 -42.63
CA PRO A 177 18.73 -10.01 -41.77
C PRO A 177 17.77 -11.20 -41.64
N LEU A 178 17.28 -11.41 -40.42
CA LEU A 178 16.23 -12.35 -40.04
C LEU A 178 14.84 -11.68 -40.12
N ASP A 179 14.49 -11.16 -41.29
CA ASP A 179 13.22 -10.46 -41.58
C ASP A 179 12.33 -11.21 -42.58
N GLY A 180 12.77 -12.40 -43.01
CA GLY A 180 12.05 -13.32 -43.89
C GLY A 180 12.63 -14.73 -43.78
N GLY A 181 12.03 -15.70 -44.46
CA GLY A 181 12.50 -17.08 -44.40
C GLY A 181 13.87 -17.28 -45.05
N VAL A 182 14.69 -18.14 -44.46
CA VAL A 182 15.98 -18.59 -44.98
C VAL A 182 15.91 -20.09 -45.28
N CYS A 183 16.32 -20.48 -46.48
CA CYS A 183 16.41 -21.88 -46.88
C CYS A 183 17.86 -22.26 -47.21
N VAL A 184 18.39 -23.31 -46.59
CA VAL A 184 19.68 -23.90 -46.93
C VAL A 184 19.47 -25.05 -47.92
N ARG A 185 20.00 -24.92 -49.13
CA ARG A 185 19.87 -25.93 -50.19
C ARG A 185 21.21 -26.60 -50.44
N GLY A 186 21.24 -27.93 -50.34
CA GLY A 186 22.47 -28.72 -50.48
C GLY A 186 22.27 -30.17 -50.07
N GLU A 187 23.34 -30.96 -50.12
CA GLU A 187 23.32 -32.34 -49.61
C GLU A 187 22.87 -32.39 -48.14
N PRO A 188 22.03 -33.36 -47.71
CA PRO A 188 21.40 -33.36 -46.39
C PRO A 188 22.35 -33.15 -45.21
N LEU A 189 23.53 -33.77 -45.26
CA LEU A 189 24.52 -33.69 -44.18
C LEU A 189 25.05 -32.25 -44.04
N VAL A 190 25.35 -31.60 -45.16
CA VAL A 190 25.89 -30.24 -45.20
C VAL A 190 24.81 -29.20 -44.91
N ALA A 191 23.64 -29.33 -45.55
CA ALA A 191 22.53 -28.41 -45.36
C ALA A 191 22.06 -28.37 -43.90
N ARG A 192 21.94 -29.54 -43.25
CA ARG A 192 21.62 -29.62 -41.82
C ARG A 192 22.73 -29.05 -40.94
N ALA A 193 24.00 -29.26 -41.28
CA ALA A 193 25.11 -28.74 -40.49
C ALA A 193 25.17 -27.19 -40.50
N VAL A 194 24.88 -26.56 -41.64
CA VAL A 194 24.74 -25.10 -41.74
C VAL A 194 23.47 -24.61 -41.04
N LEU A 195 22.34 -25.31 -41.19
CA LEU A 195 21.10 -24.97 -40.48
C LEU A 195 21.26 -24.99 -38.96
N ARG A 196 21.96 -25.99 -38.40
CA ARG A 196 22.29 -26.04 -36.96
C ARG A 196 23.06 -24.80 -36.51
N ALA A 197 24.04 -24.36 -37.30
CA ALA A 197 24.84 -23.18 -36.98
C ALA A 197 23.96 -21.92 -36.91
N LEU A 198 23.08 -21.72 -37.89
CA LEU A 198 22.14 -20.59 -37.92
C LEU A 198 21.16 -20.60 -36.74
N VAL A 199 20.57 -21.76 -36.42
CA VAL A 199 19.63 -21.91 -35.30
C VAL A 199 20.32 -21.60 -33.97
N LEU A 200 21.49 -22.19 -33.72
CA LEU A 200 22.23 -21.96 -32.48
C LEU A 200 22.72 -20.52 -32.35
N GLN A 201 23.15 -19.90 -33.45
CA GLN A 201 23.55 -18.50 -33.45
C GLN A 201 22.38 -17.57 -33.07
N ALA A 202 21.16 -17.85 -33.56
CA ALA A 202 19.96 -17.14 -33.14
C ALA A 202 19.67 -17.35 -31.64
N CYS A 203 19.84 -18.58 -31.12
CA CYS A 203 19.67 -18.91 -29.71
C CYS A 203 20.72 -18.29 -28.78
N CYS A 204 21.96 -18.13 -29.23
CA CYS A 204 23.03 -17.48 -28.46
C CYS A 204 22.84 -15.96 -28.40
N THR A 205 22.26 -15.37 -29.44
CA THR A 205 22.06 -13.91 -29.54
C THR A 205 20.77 -13.42 -28.90
N HIS A 206 19.72 -14.25 -28.85
CA HIS A 206 18.41 -13.88 -28.30
C HIS A 206 18.07 -14.75 -27.09
N ALA A 207 17.63 -14.11 -26.00
CA ALA A 207 17.19 -14.83 -24.81
C ALA A 207 15.90 -15.63 -25.09
N PRO A 208 15.62 -16.72 -24.34
CA PRO A 208 14.38 -17.49 -24.47
C PRO A 208 13.09 -16.66 -24.32
N GLU A 209 13.15 -15.54 -23.60
CA GLU A 209 12.05 -14.57 -23.45
C GLU A 209 11.81 -13.71 -24.70
N GLN A 210 12.85 -13.54 -25.53
CA GLN A 210 12.81 -12.69 -26.74
C GLN A 210 12.52 -13.49 -28.01
N LEU A 211 12.94 -14.75 -28.05
CA LEU A 211 12.83 -15.64 -29.21
C LEU A 211 12.27 -17.00 -28.79
N ARG A 212 11.10 -17.34 -29.33
CA ARG A 212 10.50 -18.67 -29.19
C ARG A 212 10.77 -19.50 -30.44
N ILE A 213 11.13 -20.77 -30.25
CA ILE A 213 11.32 -21.72 -31.35
C ILE A 213 10.11 -22.64 -31.47
N VAL A 214 9.61 -22.78 -32.71
CA VAL A 214 8.61 -23.78 -33.10
C VAL A 214 9.31 -24.78 -34.01
N LEU A 215 9.26 -26.06 -33.62
CA LEU A 215 9.92 -27.15 -34.33
C LEU A 215 8.92 -27.83 -35.27
N GLY A 216 9.33 -28.08 -36.51
CA GLY A 216 8.59 -28.90 -37.47
C GLY A 216 9.04 -30.37 -37.50
N GLU A 217 8.45 -31.16 -38.38
CA GLU A 217 8.66 -32.63 -38.44
C GLU A 217 10.11 -33.04 -38.76
N GLN A 218 10.86 -32.18 -39.42
CA GLN A 218 12.27 -32.44 -39.79
C GLN A 218 13.26 -31.89 -38.76
N ALA A 219 12.80 -31.44 -37.59
CA ALA A 219 13.66 -30.98 -36.51
C ALA A 219 14.50 -32.11 -35.89
N GLU A 220 15.68 -31.77 -35.40
CA GLU A 220 16.59 -32.73 -34.77
C GLU A 220 16.34 -32.81 -33.26
N GLU A 221 16.62 -33.98 -32.66
CA GLU A 221 16.32 -34.26 -31.26
C GLU A 221 16.95 -33.25 -30.27
N TRP A 222 18.18 -32.79 -30.53
CA TRP A 222 18.86 -31.80 -29.67
C TRP A 222 18.10 -30.47 -29.58
N MET A 223 17.31 -30.11 -30.60
CA MET A 223 16.58 -28.84 -30.62
C MET A 223 15.50 -28.81 -29.53
N VAL A 224 14.96 -29.96 -29.13
CA VAL A 224 13.96 -30.07 -28.04
C VAL A 224 14.57 -29.65 -26.69
N ALA A 225 15.88 -29.81 -26.53
CA ALA A 225 16.59 -29.43 -25.31
C ALA A 225 16.84 -27.91 -25.20
N LEU A 226 16.62 -27.14 -26.28
CA LEU A 226 16.81 -25.69 -26.24
C LEU A 226 15.79 -25.02 -25.31
N PRO A 227 16.22 -24.09 -24.45
CA PRO A 227 15.30 -23.38 -23.56
C PRO A 227 14.22 -22.59 -24.32
N HIS A 228 14.55 -22.10 -25.53
CA HIS A 228 13.67 -21.33 -26.44
C HIS A 228 12.42 -22.09 -26.92
N VAL A 229 12.38 -23.42 -26.79
CA VAL A 229 11.21 -24.23 -27.20
C VAL A 229 10.12 -24.22 -26.11
N ARG A 230 10.50 -24.02 -24.85
CA ARG A 230 9.59 -24.14 -23.68
C ARG A 230 8.78 -22.88 -23.38
N TYR A 231 9.16 -21.73 -23.92
CA TYR A 231 8.49 -20.46 -23.68
C TYR A 231 7.27 -20.29 -24.61
N SER A 232 6.15 -19.81 -24.07
CA SER A 232 4.90 -19.58 -24.82
C SER A 232 4.74 -18.13 -25.30
N THR A 233 5.38 -17.16 -24.64
CA THR A 233 5.23 -15.72 -24.90
C THR A 233 6.58 -15.07 -25.22
N ALA A 234 6.94 -15.02 -26.50
CA ALA A 234 8.12 -14.28 -26.97
C ALA A 234 7.72 -13.31 -28.09
N ALA A 235 8.42 -12.18 -28.17
CA ALA A 235 8.15 -11.15 -29.18
C ALA A 235 8.41 -11.64 -30.61
N ARG A 236 9.29 -12.63 -30.80
CA ARG A 236 9.63 -13.21 -32.10
C ARG A 236 9.45 -14.73 -32.08
N VAL A 237 8.97 -15.27 -33.19
CA VAL A 237 8.80 -16.71 -33.40
C VAL A 237 9.72 -17.17 -34.53
N LEU A 238 10.55 -18.17 -34.24
CA LEU A 238 11.42 -18.84 -35.20
C LEU A 238 10.88 -20.23 -35.49
N ALA A 239 10.37 -20.44 -36.70
CA ALA A 239 9.91 -21.72 -37.18
C ALA A 239 11.07 -22.48 -37.84
N VAL A 240 11.50 -23.58 -37.24
CA VAL A 240 12.62 -24.38 -37.73
C VAL A 240 12.11 -25.67 -38.35
N ALA A 241 12.47 -25.90 -39.62
CA ALA A 241 12.14 -27.12 -40.36
C ALA A 241 10.62 -27.40 -40.46
N VAL A 242 9.82 -26.33 -40.63
CA VAL A 242 8.35 -26.39 -40.74
C VAL A 242 7.94 -26.34 -42.21
N ALA A 243 7.05 -27.26 -42.61
CA ALA A 243 6.58 -27.37 -43.99
C ALA A 243 5.69 -26.18 -44.43
N GLU A 244 4.79 -25.73 -43.55
CA GLU A 244 3.90 -24.59 -43.82
C GLU A 244 4.37 -23.31 -43.09
N PRO A 245 4.36 -22.15 -43.75
CA PRO A 245 4.79 -20.90 -43.14
C PRO A 245 3.81 -20.46 -42.05
N ILE A 246 4.32 -20.17 -40.86
CA ILE A 246 3.54 -19.60 -39.76
C ILE A 246 3.48 -18.07 -39.93
N PRO A 247 2.28 -17.44 -39.90
CA PRO A 247 2.16 -15.99 -40.02
C PRO A 247 3.00 -15.24 -38.99
N ALA A 248 3.74 -14.21 -39.45
CA ALA A 248 4.65 -13.39 -38.63
C ALA A 248 5.84 -14.13 -37.99
N ALA A 249 6.06 -15.42 -38.28
CA ALA A 249 7.25 -16.15 -37.86
C ALA A 249 8.37 -16.07 -38.92
N ILE A 250 9.62 -16.08 -38.45
CA ILE A 250 10.80 -16.22 -39.29
C ILE A 250 11.02 -17.72 -39.52
N SER A 251 11.16 -18.17 -40.77
CA SER A 251 11.38 -19.58 -41.07
C SER A 251 12.85 -19.90 -41.38
N LEU A 252 13.39 -20.96 -40.78
CA LEU A 252 14.70 -21.53 -41.11
C LEU A 252 14.50 -22.98 -41.57
N ASN A 253 14.70 -23.23 -42.86
CA ASN A 253 14.43 -24.51 -43.50
C ASN A 253 15.64 -25.01 -44.30
N TRP A 254 15.61 -26.27 -44.72
CA TRP A 254 16.56 -26.83 -45.67
C TRP A 254 15.86 -27.70 -46.71
N CYS A 255 16.45 -27.86 -47.91
CA CYS A 255 15.93 -28.72 -48.98
C CYS A 255 17.03 -29.32 -49.86
N LEU A 256 16.70 -30.33 -50.68
CA LEU A 256 17.65 -30.94 -51.60
C LEU A 256 17.89 -30.06 -52.84
N PRO A 257 19.03 -30.21 -53.52
CA PRO A 257 19.23 -29.62 -54.84
C PRO A 257 18.14 -30.10 -55.82
N GLY A 258 17.34 -29.16 -56.33
CA GLY A 258 16.26 -29.45 -57.29
C GLY A 258 14.86 -29.47 -56.69
N ASP A 259 14.72 -29.51 -55.35
CA ASP A 259 13.43 -29.39 -54.68
C ASP A 259 12.86 -27.96 -54.82
N PRO A 260 11.52 -27.82 -54.84
CA PRO A 260 10.90 -26.51 -54.75
C PRO A 260 11.25 -25.84 -53.42
N LEU A 261 11.51 -24.53 -53.45
CA LEU A 261 11.83 -23.76 -52.25
C LEU A 261 10.61 -23.71 -51.31
N PRO A 262 10.80 -23.90 -49.99
CA PRO A 262 9.72 -23.76 -49.02
C PRO A 262 9.08 -22.37 -49.06
N ALA A 263 7.76 -22.31 -48.92
CA ALA A 263 7.01 -21.06 -49.00
C ALA A 263 7.48 -20.04 -47.95
N GLY A 264 7.58 -18.77 -48.35
CA GLY A 264 8.01 -17.67 -47.47
C GLY A 264 9.52 -17.47 -47.33
N CYS A 265 10.35 -18.30 -47.99
CA CYS A 265 11.80 -18.12 -48.01
C CYS A 265 12.21 -17.01 -48.99
N ARG A 266 12.81 -15.93 -48.48
CA ARG A 266 13.37 -14.82 -49.27
C ARG A 266 14.86 -14.97 -49.53
N THR A 267 15.55 -15.71 -48.66
CA THR A 267 16.99 -15.95 -48.76
C THR A 267 17.25 -17.42 -49.00
N VAL A 268 18.08 -17.74 -49.99
CA VAL A 268 18.48 -19.10 -50.33
C VAL A 268 19.99 -19.22 -50.23
N ILE A 269 20.47 -20.21 -49.50
CA ILE A 269 21.89 -20.49 -49.29
C ILE A 269 22.20 -21.80 -50.02
N ASP A 270 22.81 -21.70 -51.20
CA ASP A 270 23.23 -22.84 -52.02
C ASP A 270 24.62 -23.29 -51.61
N ILE A 271 24.75 -24.44 -50.95
CA ILE A 271 26.01 -24.92 -50.39
C ILE A 271 26.43 -26.26 -51.00
N GLY A 272 27.68 -26.33 -51.46
CA GLY A 272 28.34 -27.54 -51.93
C GLY A 272 28.98 -28.37 -50.82
N ALA A 273 29.50 -29.55 -51.17
CA ALA A 273 30.10 -30.48 -50.22
C ALA A 273 31.36 -29.93 -49.50
N ASP A 274 32.00 -28.89 -50.06
CA ASP A 274 33.18 -28.21 -49.51
C ASP A 274 32.82 -27.02 -48.59
N LEU A 275 31.54 -26.88 -48.22
CA LEU A 275 30.98 -25.76 -47.46
C LEU A 275 31.06 -24.40 -48.18
N ARG A 276 31.42 -24.38 -49.46
CA ARG A 276 31.40 -23.17 -50.28
C ARG A 276 30.13 -23.12 -51.10
N GLY A 277 29.68 -21.90 -51.37
CA GLY A 277 28.41 -21.72 -52.01
C GLY A 277 28.04 -20.27 -52.28
N VAL A 278 26.77 -20.07 -52.62
CA VAL A 278 26.23 -18.75 -52.97
C VAL A 278 24.99 -18.48 -52.14
N VAL A 279 24.99 -17.32 -51.48
CA VAL A 279 23.78 -16.77 -50.85
C VAL A 279 23.08 -15.87 -51.86
N SER A 280 21.81 -16.18 -52.14
CA SER A 280 20.94 -15.42 -53.03
C SER A 280 19.79 -14.81 -52.23
N ARG A 281 19.62 -13.50 -52.32
CA ARG A 281 18.48 -12.77 -51.74
C ARG A 281 18.06 -11.67 -52.71
N ASP A 282 16.79 -11.67 -53.10
CA ASP A 282 16.26 -10.78 -54.14
C ASP A 282 17.09 -10.88 -55.43
N SER A 283 17.75 -9.79 -55.86
CA SER A 283 18.67 -9.76 -57.02
C SER A 283 20.15 -9.94 -56.68
N LEU A 284 20.49 -10.05 -55.40
CA LEU A 284 21.87 -10.04 -54.91
C LEU A 284 22.39 -11.48 -54.73
N ARG A 285 23.65 -11.68 -55.11
CA ARG A 285 24.38 -12.97 -54.98
C ARG A 285 25.76 -12.75 -54.40
N HIS A 286 26.07 -13.48 -53.34
CA HIS A 286 27.37 -13.42 -52.65
C HIS A 286 27.95 -14.81 -52.46
N GLU A 287 29.23 -14.96 -52.80
CA GLU A 287 29.97 -16.16 -52.45
C GLU A 287 30.19 -16.23 -50.94
N VAL A 288 30.00 -17.42 -50.38
CA VAL A 288 30.16 -17.69 -48.96
C VAL A 288 30.90 -19.01 -48.75
N ALA A 289 31.80 -19.02 -47.77
CA ALA A 289 32.25 -20.23 -47.08
C ALA A 289 31.42 -20.32 -45.79
N ALA A 290 30.40 -21.18 -45.80
CA ALA A 290 29.43 -21.29 -44.73
C ALA A 290 30.04 -21.93 -43.47
N GLU A 291 29.59 -21.45 -42.31
CA GLU A 291 29.84 -22.12 -41.05
C GLU A 291 28.93 -23.35 -40.93
N ALA A 292 29.48 -24.46 -40.46
CA ALA A 292 28.76 -25.71 -40.29
C ALA A 292 29.17 -26.37 -38.97
N ILE A 293 28.19 -26.97 -38.28
CA ILE A 293 28.41 -27.60 -36.98
C ILE A 293 27.92 -29.04 -36.94
N ALA A 294 28.71 -29.90 -36.30
CA ALA A 294 28.35 -31.31 -36.12
C ALA A 294 27.18 -31.44 -35.11
N GLY A 295 26.39 -32.52 -35.23
CA GLY A 295 25.28 -32.77 -34.32
C GLY A 295 25.70 -32.85 -32.85
N LEU A 296 26.85 -33.49 -32.55
CA LEU A 296 27.38 -33.57 -31.17
C LEU A 296 27.74 -32.20 -30.60
N GLN A 297 28.33 -31.32 -31.41
CA GLN A 297 28.65 -29.95 -31.00
C GLN A 297 27.36 -29.15 -30.76
N ALA A 298 26.33 -29.34 -31.61
CA ALA A 298 25.03 -28.70 -31.42
C ALA A 298 24.37 -29.12 -30.10
N THR A 299 24.41 -30.41 -29.76
CA THR A 299 23.93 -30.91 -28.48
C THR A 299 24.67 -30.28 -27.29
N ALA A 300 26.01 -30.19 -27.36
CA ALA A 300 26.80 -29.59 -26.29
C ALA A 300 26.46 -28.11 -26.08
N ILE A 301 26.34 -27.32 -27.16
CA ILE A 301 25.96 -25.90 -27.07
C ILE A 301 24.53 -25.75 -26.54
N ALA A 302 23.60 -26.60 -26.98
CA ALA A 302 22.22 -26.59 -26.45
C ALA A 302 22.18 -26.88 -24.95
N GLN A 303 23.03 -27.78 -24.44
CA GLN A 303 23.17 -28.04 -23.01
C GLN A 303 23.72 -26.84 -22.24
N VAL A 304 24.73 -26.14 -22.77
CA VAL A 304 25.26 -24.90 -22.17
C VAL A 304 24.17 -23.83 -22.10
N LEU A 305 23.42 -23.63 -23.19
CA LEU A 305 22.30 -22.68 -23.23
C LEU A 305 21.20 -23.05 -22.22
N ALA A 306 20.87 -24.35 -22.10
CA ALA A 306 19.90 -24.84 -21.13
C ALA A 306 20.40 -24.65 -19.68
N ALA A 307 21.68 -24.91 -19.41
CA ALA A 307 22.29 -24.69 -18.10
C ALA A 307 22.27 -23.20 -17.72
N LYS A 308 22.67 -22.32 -18.64
CA LYS A 308 22.63 -20.86 -18.44
C LYS A 308 21.20 -20.33 -18.20
N ALA A 309 20.21 -20.86 -18.93
CA ALA A 309 18.81 -20.53 -18.72
C ALA A 309 18.30 -21.02 -17.35
N ASN A 310 18.77 -22.20 -16.91
CA ASN A 310 18.45 -22.73 -15.60
C ASN A 310 19.13 -21.96 -14.46
N GLU A 311 20.37 -21.50 -14.63
CA GLU A 311 21.07 -20.63 -13.68
C GLU A 311 20.37 -19.27 -13.57
N ALA A 312 19.97 -18.66 -14.69
CA ALA A 312 19.15 -17.45 -14.69
C ALA A 312 17.78 -17.67 -14.01
N ARG A 313 17.29 -18.92 -13.96
CA ARG A 313 16.07 -19.33 -13.27
C ARG A 313 16.30 -19.86 -11.86
N ALA A 314 17.54 -20.06 -11.44
CA ALA A 314 17.89 -20.61 -10.14
C ALA A 314 17.59 -19.55 -9.09
N ILE A 315 16.58 -19.83 -8.26
CA ILE A 315 16.25 -18.96 -7.15
C ILE A 315 17.22 -19.28 -6.02
N GLU A 316 17.86 -18.22 -5.53
CA GLU A 316 18.69 -18.20 -4.33
C GLU A 316 17.99 -18.83 -3.10
N PRO A 317 18.74 -19.14 -2.03
CA PRO A 317 18.18 -19.53 -0.73
C PRO A 317 17.15 -18.50 -0.20
N ILE A 318 16.59 -18.79 0.98
CA ILE A 318 15.77 -17.82 1.72
C ILE A 318 16.47 -16.45 1.72
N VAL A 319 15.78 -15.42 1.23
CA VAL A 319 16.26 -14.03 1.24
C VAL A 319 15.77 -13.43 2.55
N TYR A 320 16.67 -13.12 3.47
CA TYR A 320 16.30 -12.43 4.71
C TYR A 320 16.15 -10.93 4.46
N PHE A 321 15.19 -10.32 5.15
CA PHE A 321 14.95 -8.88 5.06
C PHE A 321 16.19 -8.06 5.43
N ALA A 322 16.92 -8.47 6.48
CA ALA A 322 18.17 -7.83 6.90
C ALA A 322 19.27 -7.77 5.81
N ASP A 323 19.21 -8.65 4.81
CA ASP A 323 20.18 -8.69 3.70
C ASP A 323 19.80 -7.74 2.54
N LEU A 324 18.62 -7.11 2.61
CA LEU A 324 18.12 -6.17 1.61
C LEU A 324 18.39 -4.73 2.04
N ALA A 325 19.37 -4.10 1.39
CA ALA A 325 19.63 -2.69 1.58
C ALA A 325 18.48 -1.85 0.98
N GLN A 326 17.78 -1.11 1.85
CA GLN A 326 16.77 -0.13 1.44
C GLN A 326 17.45 1.16 0.97
N HIS A 327 17.01 1.67 -0.18
CA HIS A 327 17.50 2.91 -0.77
C HIS A 327 16.33 3.89 -0.91
N PRO A 328 16.08 4.73 0.11
CA PRO A 328 14.93 5.62 0.11
C PRO A 328 15.07 6.69 -0.99
N GLY A 329 13.95 6.97 -1.67
CA GLY A 329 13.84 8.07 -2.63
C GLY A 329 13.34 9.37 -2.00
N GLU A 330 12.92 10.32 -2.82
CA GLU A 330 12.23 11.54 -2.35
C GLU A 330 10.78 11.24 -1.95
N PRO A 331 10.39 11.24 -0.65
CA PRO A 331 9.09 10.73 -0.19
C PRO A 331 7.88 11.47 -0.76
N HIS A 332 8.05 12.74 -1.14
CA HIS A 332 7.01 13.52 -1.81
C HIS A 332 6.72 13.04 -3.24
N ARG A 333 7.65 12.34 -3.89
CA ARG A 333 7.54 11.94 -5.31
C ARG A 333 7.57 10.44 -5.54
N GLU A 334 8.26 9.71 -4.69
CA GLU A 334 8.56 8.29 -4.90
C GLU A 334 8.71 7.58 -3.54
N LEU A 335 8.34 6.31 -3.49
CA LEU A 335 8.51 5.45 -2.32
C LEU A 335 9.12 4.09 -2.73
N PRO A 336 10.34 4.07 -3.34
CA PRO A 336 11.02 2.83 -3.68
C PRO A 336 11.37 2.04 -2.42
N VAL A 337 11.10 0.73 -2.46
CA VAL A 337 11.48 -0.25 -1.43
C VAL A 337 11.87 -1.58 -2.08
N ALA A 338 12.92 -2.21 -1.55
CA ALA A 338 13.36 -3.53 -1.99
C ALA A 338 12.52 -4.62 -1.31
N LEU A 339 11.85 -5.46 -2.10
CA LEU A 339 10.96 -6.52 -1.61
C LEU A 339 11.58 -7.92 -1.65
N GLY A 340 12.73 -8.08 -2.31
CA GLY A 340 13.31 -9.39 -2.54
C GLY A 340 14.46 -9.36 -3.55
N ARG A 341 14.85 -10.53 -4.06
CA ARG A 341 15.94 -10.66 -5.05
C ARG A 341 15.57 -11.52 -6.24
N SER A 342 16.19 -11.20 -7.38
CA SER A 342 16.21 -12.01 -8.59
C SER A 342 17.67 -12.31 -8.94
N GLY A 343 18.11 -13.53 -8.64
CA GLY A 343 19.54 -13.82 -8.49
C GLY A 343 20.18 -12.84 -7.51
N SER A 344 21.34 -12.29 -7.86
CA SER A 344 22.05 -11.33 -7.00
C SER A 344 21.45 -9.92 -6.93
N THR A 345 20.46 -9.62 -7.79
CA THR A 345 19.88 -8.26 -7.93
C THR A 345 18.68 -8.04 -7.01
N ALA A 346 18.61 -6.90 -6.33
CA ALA A 346 17.44 -6.53 -5.53
C ALA A 346 16.27 -6.12 -6.44
N VAL A 347 15.08 -6.61 -6.13
CA VAL A 347 13.84 -6.22 -6.82
C VAL A 347 13.16 -5.14 -6.00
N THR A 348 13.18 -3.93 -6.56
CA THR A 348 12.61 -2.72 -5.97
C THR A 348 11.26 -2.42 -6.61
N VAL A 349 10.30 -2.01 -5.79
CA VAL A 349 9.01 -1.46 -6.24
C VAL A 349 8.82 -0.08 -5.66
N ASP A 350 8.22 0.81 -6.43
CA ASP A 350 7.81 2.13 -6.00
C ASP A 350 6.29 2.24 -6.11
N ILE A 351 5.59 2.22 -4.97
CA ILE A 351 4.13 2.30 -4.92
C ILE A 351 3.58 3.64 -5.47
N VAL A 352 4.41 4.67 -5.68
CA VAL A 352 3.96 5.93 -6.28
C VAL A 352 4.04 5.86 -7.81
N ASN A 353 5.17 5.39 -8.35
CA ASN A 353 5.46 5.45 -9.79
C ASN A 353 5.14 4.14 -10.54
N ASP A 354 5.32 2.97 -9.92
CA ASP A 354 5.00 1.69 -10.56
C ASP A 354 3.50 1.40 -10.60
N GLY A 355 2.74 2.13 -9.79
CA GLY A 355 1.29 2.09 -9.70
C GLY A 355 0.82 2.56 -8.33
N PRO A 356 0.01 3.64 -8.23
CA PRO A 356 -0.40 4.26 -6.95
C PRO A 356 -1.06 3.27 -5.99
N HIS A 357 -1.53 2.14 -6.52
CA HIS A 357 -2.11 1.04 -5.79
C HIS A 357 -1.55 -0.28 -6.36
N ALA A 358 -1.48 -1.29 -5.51
CA ALA A 358 -0.98 -2.61 -5.83
C ALA A 358 -1.99 -3.72 -5.50
N VAL A 359 -1.92 -4.81 -6.26
CA VAL A 359 -2.63 -6.05 -5.98
C VAL A 359 -1.63 -7.18 -5.79
N VAL A 360 -1.80 -7.96 -4.73
CA VAL A 360 -0.99 -9.13 -4.42
C VAL A 360 -1.89 -10.36 -4.41
N VAL A 361 -1.71 -11.27 -5.36
CA VAL A 361 -2.44 -12.54 -5.41
C VAL A 361 -1.58 -13.72 -4.98
N GLY A 362 -2.17 -14.65 -4.24
CA GLY A 362 -1.49 -15.87 -3.84
C GLY A 362 -2.35 -16.79 -3.00
N THR A 363 -2.24 -18.10 -3.25
CA THR A 363 -2.94 -19.14 -2.48
C THR A 363 -2.45 -19.19 -1.03
N THR A 364 -3.26 -19.75 -0.13
CA THR A 364 -2.84 -20.00 1.26
C THR A 364 -1.50 -20.74 1.30
N GLY A 365 -0.55 -20.24 2.11
CA GLY A 365 0.77 -20.84 2.27
C GLY A 365 1.80 -20.51 1.16
N SER A 366 1.43 -19.68 0.17
CA SER A 366 2.35 -19.19 -0.87
C SER A 366 3.39 -18.17 -0.37
N GLY A 367 3.13 -17.53 0.78
CA GLY A 367 3.95 -16.45 1.32
C GLY A 367 3.34 -15.04 1.17
N LYS A 368 2.07 -14.91 0.75
CA LYS A 368 1.38 -13.62 0.59
C LYS A 368 1.48 -12.73 1.84
N SER A 369 1.05 -13.22 3.00
CA SER A 369 1.06 -12.43 4.24
C SER A 369 2.48 -12.01 4.64
N GLU A 370 3.45 -12.90 4.48
CA GLU A 370 4.88 -12.60 4.74
C GLU A 370 5.44 -11.52 3.80
N LEU A 371 5.06 -11.54 2.52
CA LEU A 371 5.40 -10.49 1.57
C LEU A 371 4.79 -9.15 1.99
N LEU A 372 3.52 -9.13 2.42
CA LEU A 372 2.86 -7.90 2.88
C LEU A 372 3.54 -7.32 4.13
N VAL A 373 3.92 -8.16 5.09
CA VAL A 373 4.67 -7.77 6.29
C VAL A 373 6.05 -7.24 5.90
N SER A 374 6.78 -7.94 5.03
CA SER A 374 8.10 -7.49 4.55
C SER A 374 8.02 -6.18 3.78
N TRP A 375 6.96 -5.95 3.01
CA TRP A 375 6.73 -4.68 2.31
C TRP A 375 6.45 -3.54 3.30
N ALA A 376 5.59 -3.77 4.29
CA ALA A 376 5.33 -2.80 5.35
C ALA A 376 6.62 -2.44 6.09
N LEU A 377 7.44 -3.44 6.44
CA LEU A 377 8.74 -3.22 7.09
C LEU A 377 9.73 -2.46 6.21
N ALA A 378 9.77 -2.76 4.91
CA ALA A 378 10.64 -2.04 3.97
C ALA A 378 10.28 -0.54 3.92
N LEU A 379 8.99 -0.20 3.96
CA LEU A 379 8.52 1.19 4.06
C LEU A 379 8.92 1.82 5.40
N CYS A 380 8.78 1.10 6.51
CA CYS A 380 9.15 1.60 7.84
C CYS A 380 10.66 1.75 8.04
N GLU A 381 11.49 0.93 7.37
CA GLU A 381 12.95 1.05 7.41
C GLU A 381 13.46 2.20 6.54
N ALA A 382 12.83 2.42 5.38
CA ALA A 382 13.22 3.44 4.40
C ALA A 382 12.73 4.86 4.77
N TYR A 383 11.53 4.98 5.36
CA TYR A 383 10.87 6.27 5.59
C TYR A 383 10.54 6.49 7.06
N THR A 384 10.42 7.75 7.48
CA THR A 384 10.01 8.13 8.83
C THR A 384 8.48 8.16 8.98
N PRO A 385 7.92 8.10 10.22
CA PRO A 385 6.48 8.23 10.46
C PRO A 385 5.87 9.55 10.00
N GLU A 386 6.68 10.61 9.84
CA GLU A 386 6.26 11.90 9.30
C GLU A 386 6.15 11.88 7.76
N GLN A 387 6.72 10.87 7.11
CA GLN A 387 6.72 10.71 5.64
C GLN A 387 5.70 9.66 5.20
N VAL A 388 5.61 8.54 5.93
CA VAL A 388 4.70 7.43 5.62
C VAL A 388 4.01 6.95 6.89
N THR A 389 2.69 6.79 6.80
CA THR A 389 1.84 6.14 7.81
C THR A 389 1.15 4.91 7.20
N LEU A 390 0.94 3.88 8.02
CA LEU A 390 0.35 2.61 7.61
C LEU A 390 -0.98 2.36 8.33
N LEU A 391 -2.01 1.99 7.56
CA LEU A 391 -3.25 1.43 8.08
C LEU A 391 -3.34 -0.03 7.64
N LEU A 392 -3.38 -0.96 8.58
CA LEU A 392 -3.35 -2.40 8.29
C LEU A 392 -4.74 -3.01 8.46
N ALA A 393 -5.07 -4.04 7.68
CA ALA A 393 -6.34 -4.75 7.79
C ALA A 393 -6.12 -6.27 7.68
N ASP A 394 -6.53 -7.02 8.69
CA ASP A 394 -6.43 -8.49 8.75
C ASP A 394 -7.81 -9.10 9.05
N PHE A 395 -8.37 -9.78 8.05
CA PHE A 395 -9.73 -10.35 8.11
C PHE A 395 -9.70 -11.88 7.98
N LYS A 396 -8.94 -12.58 8.84
CA LYS A 396 -9.10 -14.03 9.02
C LYS A 396 -8.49 -14.60 10.31
N GLY A 397 -8.61 -13.89 11.44
CA GLY A 397 -8.00 -14.32 12.71
C GLY A 397 -6.47 -14.47 12.63
N GLY A 398 -5.84 -13.76 11.68
CA GLY A 398 -4.41 -13.70 11.52
C GLY A 398 -3.83 -12.70 12.51
N THR A 399 -2.68 -13.04 13.06
CA THR A 399 -1.79 -12.15 13.80
C THR A 399 -0.66 -11.68 12.87
N ALA A 400 -0.91 -11.66 11.55
CA ALA A 400 0.15 -11.46 10.56
C ALA A 400 0.79 -10.08 10.72
N PHE A 401 -0.04 -9.08 11.01
CA PHE A 401 0.38 -7.71 11.23
C PHE A 401 0.66 -7.36 12.70
N ASP A 402 0.35 -8.23 13.67
CA ASP A 402 0.56 -7.97 15.10
C ASP A 402 1.99 -7.53 15.45
N PRO A 403 3.07 -8.12 14.86
CA PRO A 403 4.42 -7.65 15.13
C PRO A 403 4.62 -6.17 14.77
N LEU A 404 3.92 -5.67 13.74
CA LEU A 404 4.08 -4.31 13.24
C LEU A 404 3.44 -3.26 14.17
N LEU A 405 2.59 -3.65 15.12
CA LEU A 405 1.97 -2.73 16.09
C LEU A 405 3.00 -1.98 16.94
N ALA A 406 4.20 -2.53 17.10
CA ALA A 406 5.29 -1.86 17.81
C ALA A 406 5.90 -0.68 17.04
N LEU A 407 5.56 -0.49 15.76
CA LEU A 407 6.14 0.54 14.90
C LEU A 407 5.30 1.83 14.91
N PRO A 408 5.93 3.00 15.07
CA PRO A 408 5.21 4.29 15.12
C PRO A 408 4.54 4.68 13.79
N HIS A 409 4.89 4.03 12.68
CA HIS A 409 4.23 4.22 11.39
C HIS A 409 2.80 3.67 11.37
N VAL A 410 2.49 2.65 12.17
CA VAL A 410 1.18 1.98 12.15
C VAL A 410 0.18 2.82 12.94
N THR A 411 -0.78 3.41 12.24
CA THR A 411 -1.81 4.28 12.85
C THR A 411 -3.01 3.48 13.38
N GLY A 412 -3.16 2.23 12.96
CA GLY A 412 -4.22 1.35 13.44
C GLY A 412 -4.29 0.05 12.65
N ILE A 413 -4.99 -0.93 13.24
CA ILE A 413 -5.29 -2.20 12.59
C ILE A 413 -6.81 -2.41 12.56
N LEU A 414 -7.31 -2.78 11.38
CA LEU A 414 -8.67 -3.21 11.14
C LEU A 414 -8.72 -4.73 11.26
N THR A 415 -9.12 -5.24 12.42
CA THR A 415 -9.33 -6.67 12.69
C THR A 415 -10.70 -6.89 13.29
N ASP A 416 -11.35 -8.00 12.93
CA ASP A 416 -12.58 -8.51 13.58
C ASP A 416 -13.64 -7.41 13.84
N LEU A 417 -13.85 -6.56 12.84
CA LEU A 417 -14.72 -5.39 12.98
C LEU A 417 -16.17 -5.84 13.13
N ASN A 418 -16.77 -5.57 14.29
CA ASN A 418 -18.22 -5.59 14.43
C ASN A 418 -18.87 -4.47 13.57
N GLY A 419 -20.19 -4.50 13.40
CA GLY A 419 -20.89 -3.54 12.55
C GLY A 419 -20.64 -2.06 12.91
N ALA A 420 -20.47 -1.74 14.20
CA ALA A 420 -20.19 -0.38 14.65
C ALA A 420 -18.76 0.07 14.30
N MET A 421 -17.75 -0.77 14.56
CA MET A 421 -16.36 -0.49 14.24
C MET A 421 -16.13 -0.39 12.73
N ALA A 422 -16.84 -1.19 11.94
CA ALA A 422 -16.81 -1.12 10.49
C ALA A 422 -17.36 0.18 9.92
N ARG A 423 -18.54 0.61 10.40
CA ARG A 423 -19.12 1.89 10.01
C ARG A 423 -18.21 3.06 10.39
N ARG A 424 -17.62 3.00 11.59
CA ARG A 424 -16.61 3.97 12.03
C ARG A 424 -15.39 3.98 11.11
N ALA A 425 -14.91 2.82 10.68
CA ALA A 425 -13.79 2.72 9.74
C ALA A 425 -14.11 3.37 8.38
N VAL A 426 -15.30 3.10 7.83
CA VAL A 426 -15.83 3.75 6.62
C VAL A 426 -15.86 5.26 6.78
N LEU A 427 -16.48 5.77 7.86
CA LEU A 427 -16.59 7.21 8.14
C LEU A 427 -15.21 7.86 8.29
N SER A 428 -14.28 7.20 8.96
CA SER A 428 -12.91 7.70 9.18
C SER A 428 -12.14 7.82 7.86
N LEU A 429 -12.20 6.81 6.99
CA LEU A 429 -11.56 6.86 5.66
C LEU A 429 -12.16 7.96 4.78
N GLN A 430 -13.49 8.11 4.80
CA GLN A 430 -14.17 9.18 4.06
C GLN A 430 -13.82 10.57 4.59
N ALA A 431 -13.69 10.72 5.92
CA ALA A 431 -13.26 11.96 6.54
C ALA A 431 -11.79 12.29 6.17
N GLU A 432 -10.91 11.30 6.14
CA GLU A 432 -9.50 11.48 5.74
C GLU A 432 -9.37 11.88 4.27
N ILE A 433 -10.19 11.31 3.37
CA ILE A 433 -10.28 11.77 1.98
C ILE A 433 -10.63 13.27 1.92
N ARG A 434 -11.70 13.70 2.60
CA ARG A 434 -12.13 15.10 2.62
C ARG A 434 -11.08 16.03 3.24
N ARG A 435 -10.42 15.59 4.32
CA ARG A 435 -9.33 16.33 4.97
C ARG A 435 -8.18 16.58 4.00
N ARG A 436 -7.76 15.55 3.26
CA ARG A 436 -6.67 15.64 2.27
C ARG A 436 -7.04 16.54 1.10
N GLU A 437 -8.26 16.41 0.57
CA GLU A 437 -8.79 17.30 -0.48
C GLU A 437 -8.75 18.77 -0.03
N SER A 438 -9.23 19.06 1.18
CA SER A 438 -9.23 20.41 1.76
C SER A 438 -7.82 20.97 1.97
N ALA A 439 -6.89 20.15 2.48
CA ALA A 439 -5.51 20.55 2.69
C ALA A 439 -4.77 20.87 1.38
N ILE A 440 -4.95 20.03 0.35
CA ILE A 440 -4.38 20.25 -1.00
C ILE A 440 -4.97 21.51 -1.64
N ALA A 441 -6.30 21.69 -1.54
CA ALA A 441 -6.98 22.86 -2.06
C ALA A 441 -6.53 24.15 -1.36
N SER A 442 -6.37 24.12 -0.03
CA SER A 442 -5.90 25.26 0.77
C SER A 442 -4.47 25.67 0.44
N ALA A 443 -3.63 24.73 0.02
CA ALA A 443 -2.28 25.00 -0.49
C ALA A 443 -2.27 25.53 -1.94
N GLY A 444 -3.42 25.54 -2.63
CA GLY A 444 -3.50 25.87 -4.06
C GLY A 444 -2.73 24.90 -4.95
N ALA A 445 -2.68 23.62 -4.54
CA ALA A 445 -1.99 22.54 -5.24
C ALA A 445 -3.00 21.63 -5.99
N ARG A 446 -2.50 20.82 -6.93
CA ARG A 446 -3.32 19.82 -7.64
C ARG A 446 -3.28 18.44 -7.00
N ASP A 447 -2.16 18.11 -6.39
CA ASP A 447 -1.91 16.82 -5.74
C ASP A 447 -0.85 16.97 -4.64
N ILE A 448 -0.65 15.90 -3.88
CA ILE A 448 0.29 15.82 -2.75
C ILE A 448 1.77 16.01 -3.14
N THR A 449 2.13 15.93 -4.43
CA THR A 449 3.54 16.07 -4.84
C THR A 449 4.05 17.50 -4.74
N ASP A 450 3.15 18.47 -4.60
CA ASP A 450 3.48 19.88 -4.36
C ASP A 450 4.05 20.07 -2.95
N ALA A 451 5.24 20.65 -2.87
CA ALA A 451 5.96 20.87 -1.60
C ALA A 451 5.21 21.76 -0.60
N ARG A 452 4.19 22.52 -1.03
CA ARG A 452 3.34 23.33 -0.14
C ARG A 452 2.34 22.47 0.65
N VAL A 453 2.09 21.24 0.21
CA VAL A 453 1.16 20.30 0.85
C VAL A 453 1.88 19.55 1.96
N ALA A 454 1.62 19.92 3.21
CA ALA A 454 2.15 19.24 4.40
C ALA A 454 1.25 18.06 4.79
N LEU A 455 1.25 17.00 3.97
CA LEU A 455 0.54 15.75 4.24
C LEU A 455 1.48 14.54 4.18
N THR A 456 1.33 13.66 5.16
CA THR A 456 1.99 12.35 5.21
C THR A 456 1.31 11.38 4.24
N ARG A 457 2.08 10.54 3.54
CA ARG A 457 1.50 9.50 2.67
C ARG A 457 0.88 8.39 3.51
N LEU A 458 -0.32 7.96 3.14
CA LEU A 458 -1.03 6.87 3.83
C LEU A 458 -1.02 5.62 2.94
N VAL A 459 -0.45 4.53 3.43
CA VAL A 459 -0.47 3.23 2.75
C VAL A 459 -1.39 2.30 3.52
N ILE A 460 -2.46 1.85 2.86
CA ILE A 460 -3.46 0.94 3.42
C ILE A 460 -3.16 -0.46 2.91
N ILE A 461 -2.79 -1.36 3.80
CA ILE A 461 -2.41 -2.74 3.47
C ILE A 461 -3.51 -3.67 3.97
N VAL A 462 -4.15 -4.38 3.04
CA VAL A 462 -5.24 -5.31 3.35
C VAL A 462 -4.79 -6.73 3.07
N ASP A 463 -4.74 -7.57 4.10
CA ASP A 463 -4.67 -9.01 3.90
C ASP A 463 -6.08 -9.60 3.77
N GLU A 464 -6.25 -10.50 2.80
CA GLU A 464 -7.54 -11.13 2.48
C GLU A 464 -8.69 -10.14 2.20
N PHE A 465 -8.50 -9.24 1.23
CA PHE A 465 -9.49 -8.24 0.79
C PHE A 465 -10.88 -8.84 0.52
N ALA A 466 -10.95 -10.06 -0.03
CA ALA A 466 -12.21 -10.78 -0.24
C ALA A 466 -12.98 -11.07 1.05
N ALA A 467 -12.27 -11.41 2.13
CA ALA A 467 -12.88 -11.69 3.42
C ALA A 467 -13.40 -10.40 4.05
N MET A 468 -12.63 -9.32 3.96
CA MET A 468 -13.04 -7.99 4.42
C MET A 468 -14.32 -7.53 3.74
N LEU A 469 -14.42 -7.59 2.40
CA LEU A 469 -15.62 -7.15 1.69
C LEU A 469 -16.85 -8.03 1.96
N ARG A 470 -16.67 -9.33 2.22
CA ARG A 470 -17.77 -10.21 2.61
C ARG A 470 -18.34 -9.87 3.98
N GLN A 471 -17.48 -9.50 4.92
CA GLN A 471 -17.93 -9.03 6.23
C GLN A 471 -18.51 -7.63 6.14
N LEU A 472 -17.88 -6.74 5.36
CA LEU A 472 -18.15 -5.30 5.30
C LEU A 472 -18.31 -4.78 3.87
N PRO A 473 -19.48 -4.98 3.25
CA PRO A 473 -19.72 -4.57 1.87
C PRO A 473 -19.59 -3.06 1.63
N GLU A 474 -19.88 -2.23 2.64
CA GLU A 474 -19.84 -0.76 2.54
C GLU A 474 -18.42 -0.22 2.24
N LEU A 475 -17.37 -0.96 2.63
CA LEU A 475 -15.99 -0.57 2.34
C LEU A 475 -15.66 -0.62 0.85
N ASP A 476 -16.35 -1.43 0.06
CA ASP A 476 -16.06 -1.58 -1.37
C ASP A 476 -16.16 -0.24 -2.13
N ALA A 477 -17.17 0.57 -1.79
CA ALA A 477 -17.34 1.90 -2.37
C ALA A 477 -16.17 2.83 -1.98
N VAL A 478 -15.72 2.79 -0.73
CA VAL A 478 -14.61 3.61 -0.23
C VAL A 478 -13.29 3.20 -0.87
N PHE A 479 -12.97 1.91 -0.96
CA PHE A 479 -11.74 1.43 -1.60
C PHE A 479 -11.73 1.72 -3.10
N THR A 480 -12.87 1.61 -3.79
CA THR A 480 -12.99 2.01 -5.20
C THR A 480 -12.71 3.51 -5.37
N ASP A 481 -13.20 4.33 -4.43
CA ASP A 481 -12.99 5.77 -4.43
C ASP A 481 -11.52 6.16 -4.18
N ILE A 482 -10.89 5.49 -3.20
CA ILE A 482 -9.45 5.63 -2.94
C ILE A 482 -8.64 5.15 -4.16
N ALA A 483 -9.02 4.06 -4.82
CA ALA A 483 -8.32 3.60 -6.01
C ALA A 483 -8.39 4.63 -7.15
N ALA A 484 -9.50 5.35 -7.27
CA ALA A 484 -9.68 6.36 -8.33
C ALA A 484 -8.98 7.70 -8.03
N ARG A 485 -9.02 8.18 -6.78
CA ARG A 485 -8.51 9.51 -6.39
C ARG A 485 -7.20 9.48 -5.58
N GLY A 486 -6.82 8.33 -5.04
CA GLY A 486 -5.76 8.16 -4.04
C GLY A 486 -4.40 8.65 -4.48
N ARG A 487 -4.05 8.53 -5.77
CA ARG A 487 -2.80 9.07 -6.34
C ARG A 487 -2.61 10.56 -6.02
N ALA A 488 -3.66 11.37 -6.21
CA ALA A 488 -3.57 12.81 -5.97
C ALA A 488 -3.55 13.14 -4.47
N LEU A 489 -4.23 12.32 -3.66
CA LEU A 489 -4.34 12.49 -2.21
C LEU A 489 -3.16 11.91 -1.40
N GLY A 490 -2.26 11.18 -2.06
CA GLY A 490 -1.19 10.42 -1.39
C GLY A 490 -1.70 9.26 -0.54
N MET A 491 -2.80 8.65 -0.95
CA MET A 491 -3.36 7.45 -0.36
C MET A 491 -3.09 6.27 -1.30
N HIS A 492 -2.43 5.24 -0.80
CA HIS A 492 -2.01 4.06 -1.55
C HIS A 492 -2.69 2.81 -1.00
N LEU A 493 -3.05 1.87 -1.87
CA LEU A 493 -3.71 0.63 -1.49
C LEU A 493 -2.81 -0.54 -1.86
N ILE A 494 -2.60 -1.49 -0.94
CA ILE A 494 -1.94 -2.77 -1.22
C ILE A 494 -2.95 -3.86 -0.86
N LEU A 495 -3.57 -4.44 -1.89
CA LEU A 495 -4.71 -5.36 -1.75
C LEU A 495 -4.26 -6.82 -1.91
N GLY A 496 -4.19 -7.55 -0.81
CA GLY A 496 -3.92 -8.98 -0.77
C GLY A 496 -5.19 -9.80 -1.02
N ALA A 497 -5.17 -10.73 -1.97
CA ALA A 497 -6.28 -11.65 -2.22
C ALA A 497 -5.79 -13.05 -2.62
N GLN A 498 -6.63 -14.07 -2.46
CA GLN A 498 -6.30 -15.41 -2.96
C GLN A 498 -6.48 -15.54 -4.47
N ARG A 499 -7.45 -14.81 -5.01
CA ARG A 499 -7.78 -14.70 -6.43
C ARG A 499 -8.18 -13.26 -6.70
N ALA A 500 -7.88 -12.77 -7.90
CA ALA A 500 -8.34 -11.46 -8.32
C ALA A 500 -9.71 -11.50 -8.98
N ALA A 501 -9.94 -12.48 -9.87
CA ALA A 501 -11.20 -12.63 -10.59
C ALA A 501 -12.37 -12.83 -9.61
N GLY A 502 -13.42 -12.03 -9.77
CA GLY A 502 -14.62 -12.06 -8.93
C GLY A 502 -14.47 -11.49 -7.52
N THR A 503 -13.24 -11.13 -7.10
CA THR A 503 -12.96 -10.51 -5.79
C THR A 503 -12.73 -9.01 -5.91
N ILE A 504 -11.92 -8.60 -6.88
CA ILE A 504 -11.56 -7.19 -7.09
C ILE A 504 -12.30 -6.71 -8.33
N LYS A 505 -13.05 -5.61 -8.20
CA LYS A 505 -13.79 -5.01 -9.33
C LYS A 505 -12.83 -4.48 -10.41
N ASP A 506 -13.30 -4.49 -11.66
CA ASP A 506 -12.54 -3.99 -12.81
C ASP A 506 -12.09 -2.53 -12.63
N ALA A 507 -12.92 -1.68 -12.01
CA ALA A 507 -12.58 -0.29 -11.73
C ALA A 507 -11.37 -0.16 -10.76
N THR A 508 -11.29 -1.02 -9.74
CA THR A 508 -10.15 -1.05 -8.81
C THR A 508 -8.93 -1.70 -9.47
N LEU A 509 -9.12 -2.76 -10.26
CA LEU A 509 -8.05 -3.41 -11.03
C LEU A 509 -7.42 -2.49 -12.09
N ALA A 510 -8.20 -1.60 -12.69
CA ALA A 510 -7.73 -0.62 -13.67
C ALA A 510 -6.81 0.44 -13.02
N ASN A 511 -7.00 0.72 -11.73
CA ASN A 511 -6.18 1.68 -10.97
C ASN A 511 -5.04 1.02 -10.18
N THR A 512 -4.83 -0.29 -10.32
CA THR A 512 -3.76 -1.06 -9.67
C THR A 512 -2.82 -1.68 -10.72
N PRO A 513 -1.97 -0.87 -11.39
CA PRO A 513 -1.08 -1.39 -12.42
C PRO A 513 0.15 -2.11 -11.83
N LEU A 514 0.49 -1.88 -10.55
CA LEU A 514 1.48 -2.68 -9.82
C LEU A 514 0.84 -3.99 -9.36
N ARG A 515 1.30 -5.11 -9.92
CA ARG A 515 0.68 -6.42 -9.71
C ARG A 515 1.71 -7.44 -9.33
N ILE A 516 1.49 -8.14 -8.23
CA ILE A 516 2.36 -9.20 -7.74
C ILE A 516 1.56 -10.50 -7.66
N ALA A 517 2.07 -11.56 -8.27
CA ALA A 517 1.50 -12.90 -8.17
C ALA A 517 2.51 -13.87 -7.54
N LEU A 518 2.17 -14.39 -6.37
CA LEU A 518 2.78 -15.62 -5.83
C LEU A 518 2.07 -16.84 -6.45
N ARG A 519 2.33 -18.04 -5.90
CA ARG A 519 1.68 -19.26 -6.35
C ARG A 519 0.16 -19.15 -6.35
N VAL A 520 -0.44 -19.27 -7.53
CA VAL A 520 -1.90 -19.36 -7.75
C VAL A 520 -2.30 -20.75 -8.23
N THR A 521 -3.57 -21.12 -8.08
CA THR A 521 -4.06 -22.44 -8.54
C THR A 521 -4.40 -22.47 -10.02
N ASP A 522 -4.87 -21.36 -10.59
CA ASP A 522 -5.42 -21.29 -11.95
C ASP A 522 -4.54 -20.40 -12.84
N ALA A 523 -4.20 -20.90 -14.02
CA ALA A 523 -3.47 -20.15 -15.04
C ALA A 523 -4.24 -18.93 -15.55
N THR A 524 -5.57 -18.96 -15.51
CA THR A 524 -6.45 -17.85 -15.87
C THR A 524 -6.29 -16.67 -14.90
N ASP A 525 -6.21 -16.95 -13.59
CA ASP A 525 -5.94 -15.93 -12.57
C ASP A 525 -4.53 -15.33 -12.75
N ALA A 526 -3.54 -16.17 -13.06
CA ALA A 526 -2.18 -15.71 -13.36
C ALA A 526 -2.16 -14.76 -14.56
N ARG A 527 -2.78 -15.13 -15.69
CA ARG A 527 -2.87 -14.29 -16.89
C ARG A 527 -3.60 -12.98 -16.65
N ALA A 528 -4.68 -12.99 -15.88
CA ALA A 528 -5.43 -11.77 -15.56
C ALA A 528 -4.59 -10.75 -14.80
N ILE A 529 -3.68 -11.22 -13.93
CA ILE A 529 -2.86 -10.35 -13.07
C ILE A 529 -1.53 -9.99 -13.72
N ILE A 530 -0.71 -10.97 -14.07
CA ILE A 530 0.65 -10.75 -14.57
C ILE A 530 0.79 -10.92 -16.09
N GLY A 531 -0.26 -11.33 -16.80
CA GLY A 531 -0.21 -11.51 -18.26
C GLY A 531 0.47 -12.80 -18.74
N SER A 532 0.89 -13.68 -17.82
CA SER A 532 1.48 -15.00 -18.12
C SER A 532 0.94 -16.09 -17.20
N ASP A 533 1.18 -17.36 -17.55
CA ASP A 533 0.78 -18.52 -16.75
C ASP A 533 1.81 -18.86 -15.64
N ASP A 534 2.94 -18.15 -15.58
CA ASP A 534 4.12 -18.57 -14.81
C ASP A 534 3.85 -18.70 -13.31
N ALA A 535 2.99 -17.85 -12.74
CA ALA A 535 2.62 -17.91 -11.34
C ALA A 535 1.84 -19.19 -10.96
N ALA A 536 1.11 -19.79 -11.91
CA ALA A 536 0.43 -21.07 -11.72
C ALA A 536 1.39 -22.27 -11.78
N GLN A 537 2.59 -22.07 -12.35
CA GLN A 537 3.63 -23.09 -12.46
C GLN A 537 4.58 -23.11 -11.25
N ILE A 538 4.43 -22.18 -10.30
CA ILE A 538 5.23 -22.17 -9.08
C ILE A 538 4.96 -23.45 -8.26
N SER A 539 6.02 -24.13 -7.85
CA SER A 539 5.94 -25.35 -7.03
C SER A 539 5.15 -25.12 -5.73
N GLY A 540 4.35 -26.10 -5.31
CA GLY A 540 3.67 -26.07 -4.01
C GLY A 540 4.57 -26.42 -2.81
N GLY A 541 5.80 -26.88 -3.07
CA GLY A 541 6.77 -27.22 -2.03
C GLY A 541 7.43 -26.00 -1.39
N ILE A 542 8.34 -26.23 -0.45
CA ILE A 542 9.07 -25.17 0.26
C ILE A 542 9.88 -24.28 -0.70
N GLU A 543 10.36 -24.84 -1.82
CA GLU A 543 11.09 -24.12 -2.86
C GLU A 543 10.25 -23.04 -3.55
N GLY A 544 8.93 -23.21 -3.63
CA GLY A 544 8.03 -22.24 -4.26
C GLY A 544 7.51 -21.16 -3.31
N LYS A 545 7.68 -21.31 -1.99
CA LYS A 545 7.21 -20.31 -1.01
C LYS A 545 7.99 -19.00 -1.15
N GLY A 546 7.28 -17.87 -1.19
CA GLY A 546 7.90 -16.56 -1.41
C GLY A 546 8.42 -16.34 -2.83
N VAL A 547 8.27 -17.30 -3.75
CA VAL A 547 8.51 -17.04 -5.17
C VAL A 547 7.33 -16.23 -5.70
N ALA A 548 7.63 -15.12 -6.35
CA ALA A 548 6.63 -14.21 -6.88
C ALA A 548 7.06 -13.66 -8.23
N PHE A 549 6.08 -13.15 -8.97
CA PHE A 549 6.25 -12.38 -10.18
C PHE A 549 5.70 -10.99 -9.94
N VAL A 550 6.49 -9.95 -10.20
CA VAL A 550 6.04 -8.56 -10.17
C VAL A 550 5.88 -8.05 -11.60
N ARG A 551 4.80 -7.32 -11.84
CA ARG A 551 4.56 -6.57 -13.07
C ARG A 551 4.22 -5.14 -12.69
N ARG A 552 5.10 -4.21 -13.02
CA ARG A 552 4.92 -2.77 -12.85
C ARG A 552 4.22 -2.17 -14.07
N ALA A 553 3.75 -0.93 -13.97
CA ALA A 553 3.11 -0.22 -15.08
C ALA A 553 3.99 -0.15 -16.36
N ALA A 554 5.31 0.01 -16.20
CA ALA A 554 6.25 0.12 -17.30
C ALA A 554 6.76 -1.23 -17.85
N ASP A 555 6.46 -2.34 -17.16
CA ASP A 555 6.98 -3.65 -17.53
C ASP A 555 6.19 -4.26 -18.71
N SER A 556 6.91 -4.71 -19.74
CA SER A 556 6.33 -5.50 -20.83
C SER A 556 6.14 -6.98 -20.46
N LEU A 557 6.97 -7.51 -19.56
CA LEU A 557 6.94 -8.88 -19.05
C LEU A 557 7.10 -8.88 -17.53
N PRO A 558 6.47 -9.83 -16.81
CA PRO A 558 6.64 -9.93 -15.37
C PRO A 558 8.07 -10.35 -14.99
N GLN A 559 8.61 -9.73 -13.95
CA GLN A 559 9.91 -10.08 -13.38
C GLN A 559 9.73 -11.09 -12.24
N ARG A 560 10.41 -12.24 -12.32
CA ARG A 560 10.43 -13.25 -11.25
C ARG A 560 11.38 -12.85 -10.13
N PHE A 561 10.98 -13.04 -8.88
CA PHE A 561 11.80 -12.78 -7.70
C PHE A 561 11.43 -13.66 -6.51
N ARG A 562 12.31 -13.71 -5.51
CA ARG A 562 12.06 -14.29 -4.19
C ARG A 562 11.82 -13.16 -3.20
N SER A 563 10.65 -13.12 -2.59
CA SER A 563 10.32 -12.16 -1.55
C SER A 563 11.23 -12.34 -0.34
N ALA A 564 11.53 -11.22 0.31
CA ALA A 564 12.17 -11.22 1.61
C ALA A 564 11.33 -11.98 2.63
N LEU A 565 12.02 -12.58 3.61
CA LEU A 565 11.46 -13.11 4.82
C LEU A 565 11.84 -12.16 5.96
N SER A 566 10.84 -11.60 6.63
CA SER A 566 11.03 -10.73 7.78
C SER A 566 11.04 -11.53 9.08
N THR A 567 11.70 -10.99 10.10
CA THR A 567 11.79 -11.61 11.43
C THR A 567 11.36 -10.63 12.52
N ALA A 568 11.05 -11.15 13.72
CA ALA A 568 10.75 -10.30 14.88
C ALA A 568 11.94 -9.39 15.26
N ASP A 569 13.17 -9.82 14.99
CA ASP A 569 14.38 -9.02 15.24
C ASP A 569 14.45 -7.81 14.30
N ASP A 570 13.98 -7.93 13.06
CA ASP A 570 13.90 -6.81 12.11
C ASP A 570 12.95 -5.72 12.63
N VAL A 571 11.78 -6.14 13.13
CA VAL A 571 10.79 -5.25 13.74
C VAL A 571 11.40 -4.52 14.94
N ALA A 572 12.01 -5.26 15.87
CA ALA A 572 12.61 -4.70 17.07
C ALA A 572 13.75 -3.72 16.75
N ARG A 573 14.58 -4.04 15.75
CA ARG A 573 15.67 -3.19 15.26
C ARG A 573 15.14 -1.87 14.70
N ILE A 574 14.07 -1.91 13.89
CA ILE A 574 13.47 -0.69 13.31
C ILE A 574 12.80 0.14 14.42
N ALA A 575 12.02 -0.49 15.30
CA ALA A 575 11.35 0.18 16.40
C ALA A 575 12.33 0.91 17.33
N ALA A 576 13.46 0.29 17.66
CA ALA A 576 14.49 0.88 18.53
C ALA A 576 15.18 2.12 17.93
N ARG A 577 15.14 2.30 16.61
CA ARG A 577 15.80 3.41 15.89
C ARG A 577 14.90 4.63 15.74
N LEU A 578 13.60 4.47 15.91
CA LEU A 578 12.60 5.50 15.66
C LEU A 578 12.27 6.24 16.96
N PRO A 579 12.20 7.58 16.96
CA PRO A 579 11.71 8.32 18.12
C PRO A 579 10.25 7.95 18.38
N VAL A 580 9.86 7.87 19.66
CA VAL A 580 8.46 7.62 20.11
C VAL A 580 7.55 8.84 19.82
N ALA A 581 7.83 9.62 18.77
CA ALA A 581 7.12 10.85 18.48
C ALA A 581 5.62 10.56 18.24
N ALA A 582 4.78 11.45 18.76
CA ALA A 582 3.33 11.34 18.73
C ALA A 582 2.84 11.11 17.30
N HIS A 583 2.05 10.04 17.12
CA HIS A 583 1.36 9.73 15.87
C HIS A 583 0.65 10.99 15.35
N GLN A 584 0.83 11.33 14.07
CA GLN A 584 -0.09 12.25 13.42
C GLN A 584 -1.43 11.52 13.26
N ASP A 585 -2.47 12.09 13.85
CA ASP A 585 -3.81 11.53 13.99
C ASP A 585 -4.56 11.36 12.65
N SER A 586 -4.05 10.53 11.73
CA SER A 586 -4.77 10.14 10.50
C SER A 586 -5.78 9.02 10.75
N TRP A 587 -5.66 8.30 11.87
CA TRP A 587 -6.58 7.25 12.29
C TRP A 587 -6.72 7.26 13.81
N TRP A 588 -7.92 7.54 14.33
CA TRP A 588 -8.15 7.45 15.76
C TRP A 588 -8.64 6.06 16.12
N GLU A 589 -7.97 5.42 17.07
CA GLU A 589 -8.54 4.24 17.73
C GLU A 589 -9.91 4.56 18.32
N PRO A 590 -10.79 3.56 18.50
CA PRO A 590 -12.04 3.75 19.24
C PRO A 590 -11.77 4.43 20.57
N LEU A 591 -12.74 5.22 21.05
CA LEU A 591 -12.60 5.84 22.35
C LEU A 591 -12.24 4.80 23.42
N PRO A 592 -11.36 5.14 24.38
CA PRO A 592 -11.00 4.21 25.44
C PRO A 592 -12.23 3.82 26.25
N VAL A 593 -12.24 2.58 26.75
CA VAL A 593 -13.36 2.03 27.56
C VAL A 593 -13.47 2.74 28.91
N ARG A 594 -12.36 3.27 29.43
CA ARG A 594 -12.30 4.00 30.69
C ARG A 594 -11.52 5.29 30.47
N VAL A 595 -12.10 6.40 30.91
CA VAL A 595 -11.45 7.72 30.93
C VAL A 595 -11.43 8.17 32.39
N ALA A 596 -10.27 8.54 32.94
CA ALA A 596 -10.23 9.13 34.27
C ALA A 596 -10.57 10.63 34.17
N VAL A 597 -11.16 11.20 35.22
CA VAL A 597 -11.43 12.64 35.27
C VAL A 597 -10.15 13.47 35.13
N ALA A 598 -9.02 12.95 35.64
CA ALA A 598 -7.71 13.58 35.53
C ALA A 598 -7.18 13.67 34.08
N ASP A 599 -7.66 12.80 33.19
CA ASP A 599 -7.24 12.77 31.78
C ASP A 599 -8.09 13.71 30.90
N LEU A 600 -9.15 14.32 31.46
CA LEU A 600 -9.99 15.23 30.72
C LEU A 600 -9.31 16.60 30.57
N PRO A 601 -9.35 17.20 29.37
CA PRO A 601 -8.81 18.53 29.17
C PRO A 601 -9.64 19.55 29.97
N THR A 602 -8.98 20.54 30.56
CA THR A 602 -9.64 21.61 31.30
C THR A 602 -10.26 22.61 30.31
N PRO A 603 -11.59 22.75 30.24
CA PRO A 603 -12.22 23.66 29.30
C PRO A 603 -12.10 25.11 29.77
N ALA A 604 -12.19 26.07 28.84
CA ALA A 604 -12.17 27.50 29.18
C ALA A 604 -13.41 27.96 29.97
N ARG A 605 -14.54 27.27 29.78
CA ARG A 605 -15.81 27.45 30.50
C ARG A 605 -16.44 26.08 30.75
N GLY A 606 -17.21 25.98 31.82
CA GLY A 606 -17.90 24.75 32.19
C GLY A 606 -16.99 23.68 32.81
N VAL A 607 -17.48 22.45 32.80
CA VAL A 607 -16.85 21.28 33.41
C VAL A 607 -16.79 20.15 32.38
N ALA A 608 -15.60 19.64 32.10
CA ALA A 608 -15.46 18.47 31.22
C ALA A 608 -15.88 17.21 31.97
N VAL A 609 -16.70 16.38 31.32
CA VAL A 609 -17.26 15.14 31.90
C VAL A 609 -17.02 13.92 31.00
N GLY A 610 -16.44 14.09 29.82
CA GLY A 610 -16.18 12.99 28.92
C GLY A 610 -15.45 13.42 27.67
N ILE A 611 -15.28 12.48 26.76
CA ILE A 611 -14.66 12.68 25.45
C ILE A 611 -15.62 12.15 24.38
N ALA A 612 -15.93 12.98 23.39
CA ALA A 612 -16.67 12.61 22.20
C ALA A 612 -15.72 12.34 21.03
N ASP A 613 -16.09 11.35 20.21
CA ASP A 613 -15.45 11.02 18.94
C ASP A 613 -16.17 11.79 17.82
N ASP A 614 -15.55 12.88 17.37
CA ASP A 614 -15.98 13.64 16.20
C ASP A 614 -15.29 13.03 14.97
N THR A 615 -15.78 11.85 14.58
CA THR A 615 -15.19 11.04 13.50
C THR A 615 -15.21 11.78 12.16
N GLU A 616 -16.19 12.66 11.91
CA GLU A 616 -16.29 13.43 10.67
C GLU A 616 -15.16 14.44 10.51
N ASN A 617 -14.66 14.98 11.62
CA ASN A 617 -13.55 15.93 11.65
C ASN A 617 -12.24 15.32 12.16
N LEU A 618 -12.20 13.99 12.33
CA LEU A 618 -11.05 13.23 12.82
C LEU A 618 -10.43 13.85 14.07
N ARG A 619 -11.25 14.09 15.10
CA ARG A 619 -10.78 14.63 16.38
C ARG A 619 -11.58 14.09 17.55
N ARG A 620 -10.95 14.11 18.73
CA ARG A 620 -11.64 13.90 20.01
C ARG A 620 -11.90 15.25 20.66
N VAL A 621 -13.15 15.50 21.06
CA VAL A 621 -13.56 16.76 21.70
C VAL A 621 -14.06 16.49 23.13
N PRO A 622 -13.73 17.35 24.11
CA PRO A 622 -14.29 17.19 25.44
C PRO A 622 -15.80 17.43 25.43
N VAL A 623 -16.53 16.58 26.13
CA VAL A 623 -17.93 16.82 26.46
C VAL A 623 -17.97 17.70 27.69
N VAL A 624 -18.48 18.92 27.52
CA VAL A 624 -18.51 19.95 28.56
C VAL A 624 -19.95 20.23 28.94
N ILE A 625 -20.21 20.29 30.25
CA ILE A 625 -21.46 20.81 30.81
C ILE A 625 -21.20 22.20 31.38
N GLU A 626 -22.12 23.14 31.16
CA GLU A 626 -22.06 24.50 31.73
C GLU A 626 -23.19 24.72 32.74
N PRO A 627 -22.96 24.40 34.04
CA PRO A 627 -23.95 24.59 35.10
C PRO A 627 -24.48 26.01 35.16
N GLY A 628 -25.81 26.12 35.10
CA GLY A 628 -26.58 27.37 35.11
C GLY A 628 -26.69 28.09 33.77
N VAL A 629 -26.05 27.59 32.70
CA VAL A 629 -26.18 28.14 31.35
C VAL A 629 -27.17 27.32 30.52
N GLU A 630 -26.94 26.01 30.43
CA GLU A 630 -27.84 25.11 29.71
C GLU A 630 -28.95 24.55 30.62
N ARG A 631 -30.11 24.20 30.05
CA ARG A 631 -31.21 23.64 30.85
C ARG A 631 -30.90 22.23 31.39
N GLY A 632 -30.06 21.48 30.69
CA GLY A 632 -29.58 20.18 31.14
C GLY A 632 -29.81 19.01 30.18
N TRP A 633 -29.57 17.81 30.69
CA TRP A 633 -29.44 16.57 29.91
C TRP A 633 -30.45 15.52 30.36
N TRP A 634 -31.07 14.87 29.38
CA TRP A 634 -31.86 13.67 29.53
C TRP A 634 -31.01 12.45 29.20
N VAL A 635 -30.74 11.61 30.21
CA VAL A 635 -29.87 10.43 30.11
C VAL A 635 -30.74 9.17 30.14
N LEU A 636 -30.77 8.44 29.03
CA LEU A 636 -31.45 7.15 28.93
C LEU A 636 -30.45 6.00 28.88
N GLY A 637 -30.72 4.94 29.64
CA GLY A 637 -29.87 3.76 29.64
C GLY A 637 -30.46 2.55 30.34
N GLY A 638 -30.11 1.36 29.87
CA GLY A 638 -30.50 0.10 30.50
C GLY A 638 -29.80 -0.17 31.84
N PRO A 639 -30.07 -1.31 32.47
CA PRO A 639 -29.35 -1.74 33.68
C PRO A 639 -27.84 -1.80 33.44
N ARG A 640 -27.04 -1.32 34.41
CA ARG A 640 -25.56 -1.35 34.36
C ARG A 640 -24.91 -0.58 33.20
N SER A 641 -25.64 0.31 32.54
CA SER A 641 -25.11 1.12 31.42
C SER A 641 -24.23 2.30 31.85
N GLY A 642 -24.16 2.62 33.16
CA GLY A 642 -23.37 3.73 33.70
C GLY A 642 -24.16 4.97 34.11
N LYS A 643 -25.50 4.92 34.17
CA LYS A 643 -26.36 6.05 34.63
C LYS A 643 -25.94 6.64 35.98
N THR A 644 -25.89 5.80 37.01
CA THR A 644 -25.47 6.20 38.35
C THR A 644 -24.03 6.71 38.39
N SER A 645 -23.13 6.12 37.61
CA SER A 645 -21.76 6.60 37.50
C SER A 645 -21.68 7.99 36.88
N LEU A 646 -22.51 8.29 35.87
CA LEU A 646 -22.62 9.64 35.30
C LEU A 646 -23.20 10.63 36.32
N ALA A 647 -24.22 10.24 37.09
CA ALA A 647 -24.76 11.07 38.17
C ALA A 647 -23.70 11.39 39.25
N GLN A 648 -22.88 10.41 39.62
CA GLN A 648 -21.75 10.58 40.54
C GLN A 648 -20.66 11.47 39.95
N LEU A 649 -20.37 11.32 38.66
CA LEU A 649 -19.40 12.15 37.94
C LEU A 649 -19.81 13.63 37.98
N MET A 650 -21.09 13.93 37.75
CA MET A 650 -21.62 15.30 37.82
C MET A 650 -21.39 15.92 39.21
N GLN A 651 -21.71 15.18 40.27
CA GLN A 651 -21.50 15.63 41.64
C GLN A 651 -20.02 15.78 42.00
N HIS A 652 -19.16 14.88 41.51
CA HIS A 652 -17.71 14.96 41.72
C HIS A 652 -17.11 16.19 41.03
N SER A 653 -17.52 16.43 39.78
CA SER A 653 -16.94 17.48 38.94
C SER A 653 -17.50 18.87 39.28
N HIS A 654 -18.66 18.93 39.95
CA HIS A 654 -19.25 20.15 40.47
C HIS A 654 -19.78 19.94 41.90
N PRO A 655 -18.99 20.20 42.96
CA PRO A 655 -19.33 19.86 44.34
C PRO A 655 -20.63 20.49 44.88
N ASP A 656 -21.03 21.66 44.38
CA ASP A 656 -22.27 22.35 44.78
C ASP A 656 -23.54 21.75 44.14
N THR A 657 -23.41 20.59 43.47
CA THR A 657 -24.52 19.86 42.86
C THR A 657 -25.46 19.31 43.92
N ILE A 658 -26.76 19.56 43.75
CA ILE A 658 -27.78 18.84 44.50
C ILE A 658 -28.09 17.55 43.76
N ARG A 659 -27.66 16.42 44.34
CA ARG A 659 -28.12 15.09 43.92
C ARG A 659 -29.36 14.71 44.72
N VAL A 660 -30.47 14.50 44.03
CA VAL A 660 -31.72 14.03 44.65
C VAL A 660 -31.45 12.67 45.31
N PRO A 661 -31.76 12.50 46.61
CA PRO A 661 -31.60 11.24 47.31
C PRO A 661 -32.29 10.05 46.63
N ALA A 662 -31.72 8.85 46.80
CA ALA A 662 -32.37 7.61 46.35
C ALA A 662 -33.53 7.18 47.26
N ASP A 663 -33.47 7.54 48.56
CA ASP A 663 -34.57 7.31 49.50
C ASP A 663 -35.79 8.17 49.14
N LEU A 664 -36.97 7.54 49.04
CA LEU A 664 -38.19 8.17 48.57
C LEU A 664 -38.70 9.29 49.50
N GLU A 665 -38.49 9.16 50.80
CA GLU A 665 -38.86 10.19 51.79
C GLU A 665 -38.00 11.44 51.61
N SER A 666 -36.69 11.23 51.50
CA SER A 666 -35.70 12.29 51.33
C SER A 666 -35.77 12.93 49.93
N ALA A 667 -36.09 12.14 48.89
CA ALA A 667 -36.30 12.62 47.53
C ALA A 667 -37.51 13.56 47.46
N TRP A 668 -38.60 13.21 48.13
CA TRP A 668 -39.79 14.07 48.23
C TRP A 668 -39.44 15.41 48.88
N ASP A 669 -38.77 15.38 50.03
CA ASP A 669 -38.39 16.62 50.73
C ASP A 669 -37.43 17.48 49.91
N CYS A 670 -36.48 16.83 49.21
CA CYS A 670 -35.59 17.51 48.29
C CYS A 670 -36.39 18.26 47.22
N LEU A 671 -37.37 17.62 46.56
CA LEU A 671 -38.23 18.27 45.56
C LEU A 671 -38.98 19.50 46.08
N GLN A 672 -39.39 19.47 47.36
CA GLN A 672 -40.08 20.61 47.97
C GLN A 672 -39.15 21.79 48.28
N THR A 673 -37.86 21.53 48.48
CA THR A 673 -36.85 22.56 48.79
C THR A 673 -36.13 23.12 47.55
N LEU A 674 -36.11 22.38 46.44
CA LEU A 674 -35.51 22.83 45.17
C LEU A 674 -36.00 24.20 44.64
N PRO A 675 -37.28 24.62 44.79
CA PRO A 675 -37.73 25.94 44.32
C PRO A 675 -36.99 27.13 44.92
N THR A 676 -36.43 26.99 46.13
CA THR A 676 -35.69 28.05 46.83
C THR A 676 -34.17 27.82 46.81
N SER A 677 -33.72 26.74 46.17
CA SER A 677 -32.30 26.41 46.05
C SER A 677 -31.55 27.36 45.11
N ARG A 678 -30.29 27.64 45.46
CA ARG A 678 -29.32 28.38 44.62
C ARG A 678 -28.37 27.47 43.85
N ALA A 679 -28.53 26.16 43.93
CA ALA A 679 -27.67 25.21 43.22
C ALA A 679 -27.81 25.41 41.70
N THR A 680 -26.68 25.46 41.00
CA THR A 680 -26.62 25.60 39.53
C THR A 680 -26.74 24.28 38.80
N LEU A 681 -26.43 23.15 39.45
CA LEU A 681 -26.56 21.80 38.91
C LEU A 681 -27.42 20.92 39.83
N ILE A 682 -28.43 20.28 39.24
CA ILE A 682 -29.32 19.35 39.92
C ILE A 682 -29.27 18.03 39.18
N VAL A 683 -29.04 16.94 39.90
CA VAL A 683 -28.95 15.59 39.35
C VAL A 683 -30.00 14.71 40.00
N TRP A 684 -30.82 14.04 39.21
CA TRP A 684 -31.75 13.03 39.71
C TRP A 684 -31.53 11.72 38.97
N ASP A 685 -31.01 10.73 39.70
CA ASP A 685 -30.73 9.40 39.19
C ASP A 685 -31.98 8.50 39.26
N ASP A 686 -32.23 7.72 38.21
CA ASP A 686 -33.35 6.78 38.05
C ASP A 686 -34.72 7.40 38.39
N VAL A 687 -35.01 8.58 37.82
CA VAL A 687 -36.23 9.36 38.10
C VAL A 687 -37.52 8.59 37.76
N ASP A 688 -37.48 7.73 36.75
CA ASP A 688 -38.60 6.86 36.38
C ASP A 688 -38.89 5.80 37.45
N SER A 689 -37.84 5.24 38.05
CA SER A 689 -37.98 4.28 39.15
C SER A 689 -38.51 4.95 40.42
N ALA A 690 -38.04 6.17 40.73
CA ALA A 690 -38.54 6.94 41.86
C ALA A 690 -40.04 7.29 41.72
N LEU A 691 -40.43 7.80 40.55
CA LEU A 691 -41.84 8.12 40.27
C LEU A 691 -42.74 6.88 40.27
N ALA A 692 -42.26 5.74 39.79
CA ALA A 692 -43.01 4.49 39.81
C ALA A 692 -43.16 3.87 41.21
N ALA A 693 -42.23 4.18 42.13
CA ALA A 693 -42.26 3.67 43.50
C ALA A 693 -43.20 4.44 44.43
N TRP A 694 -43.54 5.70 44.09
CA TRP A 694 -44.53 6.47 44.84
C TRP A 694 -45.97 6.04 44.51
N PRO A 695 -46.90 6.05 45.49
CA PRO A 695 -48.33 5.87 45.22
C PRO A 695 -48.87 6.95 44.27
N GLU A 696 -49.92 6.63 43.51
CA GLU A 696 -50.42 7.48 42.40
C GLU A 696 -50.57 8.98 42.74
N PRO A 697 -51.14 9.40 43.90
CA PRO A 697 -51.28 10.82 44.22
C PRO A 697 -49.93 11.54 44.37
N PHE A 698 -48.95 10.86 44.96
CA PHE A 698 -47.58 11.36 45.15
C PHE A 698 -46.80 11.35 43.84
N ALA A 699 -46.88 10.25 43.07
CA ALA A 699 -46.21 10.13 41.78
C ALA A 699 -46.67 11.23 40.81
N ARG A 700 -47.98 11.49 40.75
CA ARG A 700 -48.56 12.54 39.90
C ARG A 700 -48.08 13.93 40.32
N GLU A 701 -48.14 14.25 41.61
CA GLU A 701 -47.68 15.56 42.13
C GLU A 701 -46.17 15.75 41.92
N ALA A 702 -45.35 14.73 42.21
CA ALA A 702 -43.91 14.78 42.00
C ALA A 702 -43.55 14.99 40.51
N GLY A 703 -44.26 14.30 39.60
CA GLY A 703 -44.11 14.47 38.16
C GLY A 703 -44.48 15.89 37.70
N GLU A 704 -45.66 16.39 38.10
CA GLU A 704 -46.11 17.75 37.79
C GLU A 704 -45.11 18.80 38.33
N ARG A 705 -44.58 18.58 39.53
CA ARG A 705 -43.58 19.45 40.16
C ARG A 705 -42.25 19.44 39.42
N LEU A 706 -41.75 18.26 39.04
CA LEU A 706 -40.55 18.12 38.23
C LEU A 706 -40.68 18.87 36.90
N GLU A 707 -41.81 18.71 36.21
CA GLU A 707 -42.08 19.42 34.95
C GLU A 707 -42.04 20.94 35.13
N GLN A 708 -42.66 21.46 36.19
CA GLN A 708 -42.63 22.89 36.52
C GLN A 708 -41.21 23.39 36.82
N LEU A 709 -40.43 22.61 37.59
CA LEU A 709 -39.07 22.96 37.97
C LEU A 709 -38.14 23.01 36.76
N VAL A 710 -38.17 21.99 35.90
CA VAL A 710 -37.35 21.93 34.67
C VAL A 710 -37.75 23.04 33.70
N ARG A 711 -39.04 23.33 33.56
CA ARG A 711 -39.53 24.45 32.73
C ARG A 711 -39.00 25.80 33.21
N ALA A 712 -38.87 25.99 34.53
CA ALA A 712 -38.35 27.21 35.15
C ALA A 712 -36.81 27.22 35.29
N ALA A 713 -36.11 26.16 34.88
CA ALA A 713 -34.67 26.01 35.12
C ALA A 713 -33.84 27.13 34.50
N GLY A 714 -34.15 27.52 33.25
CA GLY A 714 -33.40 28.57 32.54
C GLY A 714 -33.50 29.95 33.20
N SER A 715 -34.66 30.34 33.74
CA SER A 715 -34.80 31.63 34.45
C SER A 715 -34.18 31.61 35.85
N ARG A 716 -33.88 30.43 36.38
CA ARG A 716 -33.24 30.23 37.69
C ARG A 716 -31.74 29.98 37.59
N GLY A 717 -31.18 29.92 36.38
CA GLY A 717 -29.78 29.55 36.18
C GLY A 717 -29.49 28.14 36.72
N GLN A 718 -30.39 27.19 36.45
CA GLN A 718 -30.26 25.80 36.87
C GLN A 718 -30.10 24.88 35.66
N THR A 719 -29.23 23.90 35.79
CA THR A 719 -29.00 22.81 34.84
C THR A 719 -29.45 21.50 35.47
N TRP A 720 -30.22 20.70 34.74
CA TRP A 720 -30.81 19.46 35.23
C TRP A 720 -30.26 18.23 34.50
N VAL A 721 -29.65 17.29 35.21
CA VAL A 721 -29.26 15.99 34.66
C VAL A 721 -30.19 14.93 35.22
N LEU A 722 -31.06 14.40 34.37
CA LEU A 722 -32.04 13.39 34.75
C LEU A 722 -31.65 12.06 34.11
N THR A 723 -31.52 11.00 34.90
CA THR A 723 -31.30 9.65 34.38
C THR A 723 -32.56 8.81 34.49
N ALA A 724 -32.83 7.99 33.48
CA ALA A 724 -33.97 7.09 33.45
C ALA A 724 -33.69 5.85 32.59
N GLN A 725 -34.50 4.81 32.75
CA GLN A 725 -34.53 3.68 31.81
C GLN A 725 -35.55 3.91 30.70
N ARG A 726 -36.64 4.63 30.97
CA ARG A 726 -37.72 4.89 30.03
C ARG A 726 -38.22 6.34 30.12
N ALA A 727 -38.69 6.87 29.00
CA ALA A 727 -39.34 8.17 28.93
C ALA A 727 -40.84 8.00 28.62
N SER A 728 -41.67 7.87 29.65
CA SER A 728 -43.13 7.72 29.49
C SER A 728 -43.92 8.72 30.34
N GLY A 729 -45.16 9.02 29.90
CA GLY A 729 -46.07 9.90 30.64
C GLY A 729 -45.52 11.32 30.83
N VAL A 730 -45.40 11.78 32.07
CA VAL A 730 -44.85 13.11 32.40
C VAL A 730 -43.38 13.22 31.99
N LEU A 731 -42.61 12.13 32.08
CA LEU A 731 -41.17 12.14 31.79
C LEU A 731 -40.86 12.37 30.31
N SER A 732 -41.74 11.99 29.38
CA SER A 732 -41.53 12.33 27.96
C SER A 732 -41.62 13.84 27.73
N ARG A 733 -42.59 14.52 28.37
CA ARG A 733 -42.70 15.98 28.33
C ARG A 733 -41.50 16.67 28.97
N VAL A 734 -40.99 16.13 30.08
CA VAL A 734 -39.77 16.64 30.73
C VAL A 734 -38.55 16.46 29.83
N ALA A 735 -38.41 15.29 29.19
CA ALA A 735 -37.33 15.01 28.26
C ALA A 735 -37.31 15.99 27.07
N ASP A 736 -38.47 16.41 26.58
CA ASP A 736 -38.59 17.40 25.50
C ASP A 736 -38.19 18.83 25.91
N LEU A 737 -38.15 19.13 27.22
CA LEU A 737 -37.69 20.43 27.73
C LEU A 737 -36.16 20.52 27.85
N LEU A 738 -35.47 19.38 27.84
CA LEU A 738 -34.03 19.28 28.01
C LEU A 738 -33.32 19.19 26.65
N PRO A 739 -32.37 20.09 26.34
CA PRO A 739 -31.69 20.12 25.05
C PRO A 739 -30.70 18.97 24.85
N GLY A 740 -30.03 18.53 25.92
CA GLY A 740 -29.06 17.44 25.83
C GLY A 740 -29.75 16.09 25.87
N ARG A 741 -29.50 15.22 24.89
CA ARG A 741 -29.92 13.81 24.92
C ARG A 741 -28.70 12.90 24.92
N VAL A 742 -28.64 12.04 25.93
CA VAL A 742 -27.53 11.11 26.16
C VAL A 742 -28.11 9.69 26.16
N LEU A 743 -27.73 8.89 25.17
CA LEU A 743 -28.21 7.52 25.00
C LEU A 743 -27.11 6.52 25.32
N LEU A 744 -27.13 6.00 26.54
CA LEU A 744 -26.27 4.89 26.97
C LEU A 744 -26.75 3.56 26.37
N ALA A 745 -26.01 2.48 26.64
CA ALA A 745 -26.40 1.12 26.26
C ALA A 745 -27.83 0.79 26.69
N VAL A 746 -28.68 0.39 25.74
CA VAL A 746 -30.06 -0.07 25.98
C VAL A 746 -30.25 -1.46 25.36
N PRO A 747 -30.98 -2.37 26.04
CA PRO A 747 -31.05 -3.76 25.62
C PRO A 747 -31.84 -3.97 24.32
N SER A 748 -32.88 -3.17 24.09
CA SER A 748 -33.77 -3.30 22.93
C SER A 748 -33.52 -2.21 21.90
N LYS A 749 -33.52 -2.62 20.62
CA LYS A 749 -33.44 -1.69 19.48
C LYS A 749 -34.66 -0.77 19.40
N LEU A 750 -35.85 -1.26 19.77
CA LEU A 750 -37.06 -0.45 19.81
C LEU A 750 -36.95 0.64 20.89
N ASP A 751 -36.41 0.30 22.06
CA ASP A 751 -36.20 1.26 23.14
C ASP A 751 -35.17 2.34 22.74
N HIS A 752 -34.12 1.95 22.00
CA HIS A 752 -33.15 2.90 21.44
C HIS A 752 -33.79 3.90 20.48
N ILE A 753 -34.65 3.44 19.59
CA ILE A 753 -35.37 4.31 18.64
C ILE A 753 -36.36 5.21 19.38
N ALA A 754 -37.12 4.66 20.34
CA ALA A 754 -38.03 5.43 21.18
C ALA A 754 -37.31 6.51 22.01
N ALA A 755 -36.04 6.27 22.35
CA ALA A 755 -35.18 7.24 23.04
C ALA A 755 -34.64 8.36 22.13
N GLY A 756 -34.88 8.29 20.82
CA GLY A 756 -34.41 9.26 19.82
C GLY A 756 -33.14 8.85 19.07
N GLY A 757 -32.68 7.60 19.23
CA GLY A 757 -31.57 7.04 18.45
C GLY A 757 -32.01 6.47 17.10
N THR A 758 -31.06 6.12 16.23
CA THR A 758 -31.37 5.46 14.95
C THR A 758 -31.17 3.96 15.03
N SER A 759 -31.80 3.21 14.11
CA SER A 759 -31.67 1.76 14.05
C SER A 759 -30.24 1.26 13.85
N SER A 760 -29.37 2.09 13.27
CA SER A 760 -27.97 1.77 12.95
C SER A 760 -26.99 2.11 14.09
N ASP A 761 -27.41 2.90 15.09
CA ASP A 761 -26.57 3.31 16.22
C ASP A 761 -26.81 2.46 17.48
N HIS A 762 -27.76 1.53 17.40
CA HIS A 762 -28.08 0.60 18.47
C HIS A 762 -26.97 -0.45 18.61
N ASP A 763 -26.31 -0.43 19.75
CA ASP A 763 -25.37 -1.46 20.17
C ASP A 763 -25.62 -1.77 21.67
N PRO A 764 -26.14 -2.98 21.98
CA PRO A 764 -26.39 -3.38 23.36
C PRO A 764 -25.11 -3.78 24.12
N GLN A 765 -23.98 -3.96 23.43
CA GLN A 765 -22.68 -4.35 24.02
C GLN A 765 -21.79 -3.15 24.37
N LYS A 766 -22.28 -1.91 24.18
CA LYS A 766 -21.59 -0.69 24.59
C LYS A 766 -21.10 -0.79 26.05
N PRO A 767 -19.82 -0.49 26.32
CA PRO A 767 -19.32 -0.53 27.69
C PRO A 767 -20.01 0.52 28.58
N PRO A 768 -20.01 0.34 29.91
CA PRO A 768 -20.61 1.32 30.82
C PRO A 768 -19.99 2.72 30.63
N GLY A 769 -20.85 3.75 30.57
CA GLY A 769 -20.44 5.14 30.33
C GLY A 769 -20.25 5.50 28.84
N ARG A 770 -20.35 4.53 27.92
CA ARG A 770 -20.40 4.76 26.48
C ARG A 770 -21.80 5.22 26.08
N ALA A 771 -21.91 6.39 25.45
CA ALA A 771 -23.17 6.97 25.01
C ALA A 771 -23.13 7.47 23.57
N LEU A 772 -24.32 7.66 22.98
CA LEU A 772 -24.51 8.52 21.82
C LEU A 772 -25.07 9.87 22.30
N MET A 773 -24.43 10.97 21.89
CA MET A 773 -24.84 12.33 22.21
C MET A 773 -24.65 13.22 20.99
N ALA A 774 -25.71 13.90 20.54
CA ALA A 774 -25.69 14.75 19.34
C ALA A 774 -25.11 14.06 18.08
N GLY A 775 -25.34 12.75 17.92
CA GLY A 775 -24.82 11.95 16.80
C GLY A 775 -23.37 11.46 16.96
N ALA A 776 -22.63 11.95 17.95
CA ALA A 776 -21.27 11.51 18.25
C ALA A 776 -21.25 10.45 19.36
N GLU A 777 -20.30 9.53 19.27
CA GLU A 777 -20.06 8.55 20.34
C GLU A 777 -19.23 9.21 21.45
N VAL A 778 -19.61 8.98 22.71
CA VAL A 778 -19.01 9.62 23.89
C VAL A 778 -18.59 8.56 24.90
N GLN A 779 -17.42 8.73 25.52
CA GLN A 779 -17.08 8.06 26.78
C GLN A 779 -17.16 9.08 27.91
N PHE A 780 -18.05 8.88 28.87
CA PHE A 780 -18.01 9.64 30.12
C PHE A 780 -16.90 9.12 31.04
N ALA A 781 -16.30 10.05 31.78
CA ALA A 781 -15.24 9.72 32.71
C ALA A 781 -15.75 8.94 33.93
N LEU A 782 -14.88 8.11 34.49
CA LEU A 782 -15.15 7.33 35.68
C LEU A 782 -14.63 8.08 36.92
N VAL A 783 -15.43 8.08 37.99
CA VAL A 783 -15.02 8.52 39.33
C VAL A 783 -15.04 7.33 40.29
N GLU A 784 -14.18 7.35 41.29
CA GLU A 784 -14.27 6.36 42.37
C GLU A 784 -15.62 6.50 43.09
N PRO A 785 -16.35 5.39 43.27
CA PRO A 785 -17.65 5.43 43.93
C PRO A 785 -17.46 5.84 45.39
N ARG A 786 -17.95 7.04 45.74
CA ARG A 786 -18.12 7.40 47.16
C ARG A 786 -19.21 6.52 47.75
N ARG A 787 -18.93 5.86 48.88
CA ARG A 787 -19.98 5.29 49.72
C ARG A 787 -20.91 6.43 50.12
N GLU A 788 -22.17 6.34 49.72
CA GLU A 788 -23.22 7.18 50.26
C GLU A 788 -23.22 6.97 51.78
N ALA A 789 -23.07 8.06 52.53
CA ALA A 789 -23.22 8.01 53.98
C ALA A 789 -24.64 7.50 54.27
N ALA A 790 -24.78 6.60 55.26
CA ALA A 790 -26.09 6.17 55.72
C ALA A 790 -26.92 7.41 56.03
N GLN A 791 -27.99 7.61 55.27
CA GLN A 791 -28.88 8.75 55.46
C GLN A 791 -29.48 8.66 56.86
N ALA A 792 -29.25 9.70 57.66
CA ALA A 792 -29.86 9.80 58.98
C ALA A 792 -31.37 9.72 58.81
N ASP A 793 -32.04 8.88 59.61
CA ASP A 793 -33.50 8.78 59.59
C ASP A 793 -34.08 10.16 60.00
N PRO A 794 -34.69 10.92 59.06
CA PRO A 794 -34.99 12.32 59.29
C PRO A 794 -36.29 12.54 60.08
N ALA A 795 -37.10 11.48 60.32
CA ALA A 795 -38.38 11.65 60.98
C ALA A 795 -38.23 11.73 62.52
N PRO A 796 -38.62 12.85 63.15
CA PRO A 796 -38.57 12.99 64.59
C PRO A 796 -39.54 11.99 65.26
N VAL A 797 -39.17 11.52 66.45
CA VAL A 797 -40.10 10.80 67.31
C VAL A 797 -41.16 11.82 67.79
N PHE A 798 -42.42 11.46 67.63
CA PHE A 798 -43.53 12.25 68.11
C PHE A 798 -43.54 12.20 69.64
N HIS A 799 -43.56 13.38 70.25
CA HIS A 799 -43.71 13.53 71.68
C HIS A 799 -45.08 14.15 71.97
N PRO A 800 -45.94 13.47 72.76
CA PRO A 800 -47.24 13.99 73.18
C PRO A 800 -47.11 15.39 73.80
N GLY A 801 -47.82 16.38 73.24
CA GLY A 801 -47.86 17.76 73.76
C GLY A 801 -49.05 18.00 74.69
N ASN A 802 -49.28 19.24 75.11
CA ASN A 802 -50.49 19.59 75.88
C ASN A 802 -51.71 19.68 74.94
N GLY A 803 -52.65 18.74 75.04
CA GLY A 803 -53.90 18.75 74.27
C GLY A 803 -54.41 17.37 73.88
N PRO A 804 -55.61 17.27 73.27
CA PRO A 804 -56.19 16.01 72.84
C PRO A 804 -55.45 15.43 71.62
N ILE A 805 -55.14 14.13 71.66
CA ILE A 805 -54.41 13.43 70.59
C ILE A 805 -55.32 12.35 70.00
N GLY A 806 -55.47 12.36 68.67
CA GLY A 806 -56.15 11.29 67.93
C GLY A 806 -55.16 10.53 67.06
N ILE A 807 -55.12 9.21 67.15
CA ILE A 807 -54.28 8.33 66.36
C ILE A 807 -55.17 7.51 65.44
N VAL A 808 -55.04 7.75 64.14
CA VAL A 808 -55.79 7.03 63.10
C VAL A 808 -54.91 5.96 62.49
N ALA A 809 -55.30 4.70 62.64
CA ALA A 809 -54.56 3.55 62.09
C ALA A 809 -55.49 2.37 61.81
N ARG A 810 -55.10 1.49 60.88
CA ARG A 810 -55.78 0.19 60.73
C ARG A 810 -55.24 -0.77 61.79
N GLY A 811 -56.05 -1.71 62.27
CA GLY A 811 -55.65 -2.61 63.36
C GLY A 811 -55.55 -1.90 64.72
N VAL A 812 -56.64 -1.24 65.14
CA VAL A 812 -56.73 -0.42 66.36
C VAL A 812 -56.20 -1.14 67.62
N HIS A 813 -56.58 -2.40 67.85
CA HIS A 813 -56.18 -3.14 69.06
C HIS A 813 -54.67 -3.33 69.21
N GLN A 814 -53.95 -3.55 68.09
CA GLN A 814 -52.50 -3.70 68.11
C GLN A 814 -51.81 -2.40 68.49
N HIS A 815 -52.27 -1.28 67.94
CA HIS A 815 -51.73 0.04 68.23
C HIS A 815 -52.05 0.49 69.65
N VAL A 816 -53.26 0.21 70.16
CA VAL A 816 -53.64 0.49 71.56
C VAL A 816 -52.71 -0.25 72.53
N ALA A 817 -52.41 -1.53 72.29
CA ALA A 817 -51.49 -2.30 73.13
C ALA A 817 -50.07 -1.73 73.12
N ALA A 818 -49.52 -1.43 71.94
CA ALA A 818 -48.17 -0.88 71.79
C ALA A 818 -48.04 0.52 72.43
N LEU A 819 -49.07 1.36 72.28
CA LEU A 819 -49.11 2.68 72.91
C LEU A 819 -49.27 2.60 74.42
N HIS A 820 -50.02 1.61 74.94
CA HIS A 820 -50.14 1.40 76.38
C HIS A 820 -48.79 1.05 77.01
N GLU A 821 -47.99 0.23 76.33
CA GLU A 821 -46.63 -0.09 76.75
C GLU A 821 -45.72 1.16 76.71
N ALA A 822 -45.82 1.97 75.64
CA ALA A 822 -44.94 3.13 75.47
C ALA A 822 -45.32 4.34 76.34
N TRP A 823 -46.62 4.66 76.47
CA TRP A 823 -47.13 5.92 77.05
C TRP A 823 -48.16 5.73 78.17
N GLY A 824 -48.55 4.50 78.51
CA GLY A 824 -49.61 4.22 79.47
C GLY A 824 -49.34 4.68 80.91
N ALA A 825 -48.09 5.04 81.25
CA ALA A 825 -47.73 5.61 82.55
C ALA A 825 -48.20 7.07 82.73
N GLU A 826 -48.32 7.84 81.65
CA GLU A 826 -48.64 9.27 81.69
C GLU A 826 -49.94 9.64 80.94
N TRP A 827 -50.38 8.78 80.02
CA TRP A 827 -51.51 9.03 79.11
C TRP A 827 -52.57 7.93 79.21
N THR A 828 -53.85 8.33 79.18
CA THR A 828 -54.97 7.37 79.05
C THR A 828 -55.22 7.09 77.57
N ILE A 829 -55.10 5.83 77.16
CA ILE A 829 -55.28 5.41 75.76
C ILE A 829 -56.62 4.70 75.63
N VAL A 830 -57.45 5.14 74.68
CA VAL A 830 -58.84 4.67 74.53
C VAL A 830 -59.15 4.42 73.06
N ALA A 831 -59.82 3.31 72.76
CA ALA A 831 -60.29 3.02 71.41
C ALA A 831 -61.57 3.83 71.08
N VAL A 832 -61.65 4.42 69.89
CA VAL A 832 -62.81 5.24 69.47
C VAL A 832 -64.11 4.43 69.39
N GLY A 833 -64.02 3.11 69.14
CA GLY A 833 -65.17 2.20 69.08
C GLY A 833 -65.99 2.09 70.37
N ASP A 834 -65.42 2.41 71.54
CA ASP A 834 -66.09 2.43 72.84
C ASP A 834 -66.85 3.76 73.09
N ALA A 835 -67.44 4.31 72.02
CA ALA A 835 -67.87 5.70 71.83
C ALA A 835 -68.86 6.30 72.86
N ALA A 836 -69.34 5.54 73.84
CA ALA A 836 -70.13 6.07 74.95
C ALA A 836 -69.28 6.85 76.00
N ALA A 837 -67.96 6.64 76.04
CA ALA A 837 -67.06 7.31 76.98
C ALA A 837 -66.32 8.52 76.41
N ALA A 838 -66.21 8.66 75.08
CA ALA A 838 -65.33 9.66 74.44
C ALA A 838 -65.83 11.11 74.53
N GLU A 839 -67.14 11.34 74.57
CA GLU A 839 -67.72 12.70 74.63
C GLU A 839 -67.61 13.36 76.03
N SER A 840 -67.39 12.56 77.09
CA SER A 840 -67.34 12.98 78.49
C SER A 840 -65.92 12.99 79.11
N LEU A 841 -64.89 12.57 78.36
CA LEU A 841 -63.51 12.50 78.84
C LEU A 841 -62.83 13.88 78.87
N ASN A 842 -62.04 14.13 79.92
CA ASN A 842 -61.11 15.26 79.98
C ASN A 842 -59.90 14.97 79.09
N LEU A 843 -59.99 15.37 77.81
CA LEU A 843 -59.05 14.97 76.77
C LEU A 843 -57.65 15.61 76.89
N SER A 844 -57.35 16.39 77.93
CA SER A 844 -56.03 17.03 78.09
C SER A 844 -54.87 16.03 78.23
N ARG A 845 -55.15 14.78 78.64
CA ARG A 845 -54.19 13.66 78.74
C ARG A 845 -54.75 12.34 78.17
N THR A 846 -55.55 12.42 77.11
CA THR A 846 -56.16 11.24 76.48
C THR A 846 -55.69 11.09 75.04
N VAL A 847 -55.30 9.87 74.67
CA VAL A 847 -54.98 9.45 73.31
C VAL A 847 -56.12 8.57 72.80
N LEU A 848 -56.83 9.05 71.79
CA LEU A 848 -57.90 8.32 71.14
C LEU A 848 -57.34 7.55 69.95
N VAL A 849 -57.51 6.24 69.89
CA VAL A 849 -57.02 5.40 68.79
C VAL A 849 -58.19 4.79 68.04
N GLY A 850 -58.23 4.92 66.72
CA GLY A 850 -59.36 4.43 65.92
C GLY A 850 -59.00 4.25 64.46
N ASP A 851 -59.82 3.48 63.75
CA ASP A 851 -59.72 3.40 62.29
C ASP A 851 -60.42 4.61 61.62
N PRO A 852 -60.19 4.85 60.31
CA PRO A 852 -60.84 5.95 59.61
C PRO A 852 -62.37 5.99 59.74
N ASP A 853 -63.04 4.84 59.70
CA ASP A 853 -64.50 4.74 59.74
C ASP A 853 -65.05 5.03 61.15
N GLN A 854 -64.31 4.66 62.20
CA GLN A 854 -64.62 4.96 63.59
C GLN A 854 -64.54 6.47 63.86
N PHE A 855 -63.48 7.14 63.38
CA PHE A 855 -63.36 8.59 63.51
C PHE A 855 -64.40 9.36 62.69
N GLN A 856 -64.79 8.85 61.51
CA GLN A 856 -65.89 9.42 60.72
C GLN A 856 -67.24 9.31 61.43
N ARG A 857 -67.53 8.18 62.07
CA ARG A 857 -68.75 7.99 62.87
C ARG A 857 -68.77 8.90 64.10
N ALA A 858 -67.61 9.14 64.71
CA ALA A 858 -67.43 10.05 65.85
C ALA A 858 -67.09 11.49 65.39
N TRP A 859 -67.89 12.06 64.48
CA TRP A 859 -67.59 13.34 63.83
C TRP A 859 -67.30 14.49 64.81
N ALA A 860 -68.07 14.64 65.89
CA ALA A 860 -67.87 15.69 66.89
C ALA A 860 -66.50 15.62 67.60
N VAL A 861 -65.98 14.41 67.81
CA VAL A 861 -64.64 14.17 68.38
C VAL A 861 -63.57 14.51 67.36
N LEU A 862 -63.75 14.09 66.10
CA LEU A 862 -62.85 14.41 64.99
C LEU A 862 -62.76 15.93 64.74
N GLU A 863 -63.88 16.65 64.73
CA GLU A 863 -63.94 18.09 64.56
C GLU A 863 -63.21 18.84 65.70
N ARG A 864 -63.37 18.37 66.94
CA ARG A 864 -62.62 18.90 68.09
C ARG A 864 -61.12 18.65 67.95
N LEU A 865 -60.70 17.44 67.56
CA LEU A 865 -59.29 17.09 67.33
C LEU A 865 -58.67 17.94 66.20
N ARG A 866 -59.41 18.23 65.14
CA ARG A 866 -58.96 19.10 64.03
C ARG A 866 -58.76 20.55 64.48
N ASN A 867 -59.64 21.06 65.35
CA ASN A 867 -59.62 22.46 65.75
C ASN A 867 -58.65 22.76 66.90
N THR A 868 -58.57 21.88 67.91
CA THR A 868 -57.82 22.13 69.16
C THR A 868 -56.79 21.05 69.51
N GLY A 869 -56.72 19.97 68.74
CA GLY A 869 -55.88 18.80 69.03
C GLY A 869 -54.77 18.54 68.03
N THR A 870 -54.12 17.39 68.20
CA THR A 870 -53.16 16.83 67.24
C THR A 870 -53.71 15.53 66.68
N LEU A 871 -53.81 15.43 65.36
CA LEU A 871 -54.20 14.19 64.68
C LEU A 871 -52.95 13.52 64.10
N ILE A 872 -52.69 12.29 64.51
CA ILE A 872 -51.61 11.45 64.00
C ILE A 872 -52.24 10.39 63.11
N VAL A 873 -51.93 10.39 61.82
CA VAL A 873 -52.52 9.46 60.85
C VAL A 873 -51.44 8.53 60.32
N ALA A 874 -51.68 7.22 60.37
CA ALA A 874 -50.78 6.21 59.82
C ALA A 874 -50.63 6.39 58.30
N ALA A 875 -49.42 6.17 57.77
CA ALA A 875 -49.12 6.34 56.35
C ALA A 875 -50.02 5.49 55.42
N GLU A 876 -50.44 4.32 55.91
CA GLU A 876 -51.37 3.40 55.24
C GLU A 876 -52.80 3.94 55.07
N CYS A 877 -53.20 4.96 55.85
CA CYS A 877 -54.52 5.58 55.80
C CYS A 877 -54.57 6.77 54.83
N LEU A 878 -53.66 6.86 53.85
CA LEU A 878 -53.54 7.96 52.90
C LEU A 878 -54.88 8.34 52.24
N ALA A 879 -55.68 7.35 51.84
CA ALA A 879 -56.95 7.57 51.14
C ALA A 879 -57.95 8.39 51.98
N ASP A 880 -57.86 8.28 53.30
CA ASP A 880 -58.80 8.87 54.25
C ASP A 880 -58.30 10.23 54.79
N VAL A 881 -57.01 10.56 54.57
CA VAL A 881 -56.38 11.79 55.10
C VAL A 881 -57.19 13.04 54.80
N ARG A 882 -57.64 13.22 53.55
CA ARG A 882 -58.41 14.41 53.15
C ARG A 882 -59.74 14.53 53.89
N LEU A 883 -60.41 13.40 54.12
CA LEU A 883 -61.69 13.36 54.81
C LEU A 883 -61.51 13.58 56.32
N LEU A 884 -60.44 13.01 56.89
CA LEU A 884 -60.14 13.06 58.32
C LEU A 884 -59.57 14.41 58.77
N THR A 885 -58.75 15.05 57.94
CA THR A 885 -58.04 16.29 58.31
C THR A 885 -58.68 17.53 57.69
N GLY A 886 -59.34 17.40 56.54
CA GLY A 886 -59.79 18.49 55.69
C GLY A 886 -58.68 19.19 54.89
N GLU A 887 -57.43 18.73 55.00
CA GLU A 887 -56.32 19.27 54.24
C GLU A 887 -56.40 18.86 52.77
N ARG A 888 -56.28 19.84 51.86
CA ARG A 888 -56.30 19.59 50.41
C ARG A 888 -54.92 19.25 49.85
N ALA A 889 -53.87 19.81 50.45
CA ALA A 889 -52.50 19.56 50.08
C ALA A 889 -52.11 18.11 50.44
N THR A 890 -51.31 17.48 49.59
CA THR A 890 -50.76 16.16 49.90
C THR A 890 -49.74 16.31 51.04
N PRO A 891 -49.81 15.48 52.10
CA PRO A 891 -48.82 15.53 53.17
C PRO A 891 -47.42 15.13 52.62
N PRO A 892 -46.32 15.37 53.35
CA PRO A 892 -45.00 14.88 52.94
C PRO A 892 -44.99 13.35 52.79
N PHE A 893 -44.40 12.81 51.73
CA PHE A 893 -44.43 11.36 51.48
C PHE A 893 -43.82 10.57 52.64
N ALA A 894 -44.57 9.61 53.19
CA ALA A 894 -44.13 8.75 54.28
C ALA A 894 -44.29 7.27 53.89
N ARG A 895 -43.28 6.45 54.17
CA ARG A 895 -43.30 5.00 53.89
C ARG A 895 -44.23 4.26 54.88
N PRO A 896 -44.71 3.05 54.54
CA PRO A 896 -45.47 2.22 55.48
C PRO A 896 -44.75 2.07 56.83
N GLY A 897 -45.50 2.15 57.94
CA GLY A 897 -44.96 2.18 59.30
C GLY A 897 -44.59 3.57 59.84
N ARG A 898 -44.72 4.63 59.02
CA ARG A 898 -44.62 6.03 59.44
C ARG A 898 -45.97 6.67 59.69
N TRP A 899 -45.92 7.87 60.25
CA TRP A 899 -47.09 8.62 60.67
C TRP A 899 -46.98 10.08 60.21
N TRP A 900 -48.13 10.69 59.95
CA TRP A 900 -48.26 12.12 59.70
C TRP A 900 -48.87 12.80 60.89
N GLU A 901 -48.27 13.90 61.31
CA GLU A 901 -48.82 14.78 62.32
C GLU A 901 -49.51 15.97 61.65
N PHE A 902 -50.79 16.14 61.98
CA PHE A 902 -51.61 17.28 61.61
C PHE A 902 -51.95 18.08 62.87
N ARG A 903 -51.60 19.37 62.85
CA ARG A 903 -52.07 20.35 63.84
C ARG A 903 -52.66 21.56 63.11
N SER A 904 -53.72 22.11 63.67
CA SER A 904 -54.38 23.30 63.12
C SER A 904 -53.37 24.43 62.87
N GLY A 905 -53.41 24.99 61.65
CA GLY A 905 -52.57 26.12 61.25
C GLY A 905 -51.09 25.79 60.97
N THR A 906 -50.68 24.52 60.98
CA THR A 906 -49.31 24.09 60.63
C THR A 906 -49.30 23.12 59.46
N ALA A 907 -48.24 23.15 58.66
CA ALA A 907 -48.07 22.18 57.59
C ALA A 907 -47.88 20.76 58.18
N PRO A 908 -48.45 19.72 57.55
CA PRO A 908 -48.29 18.35 58.02
C PRO A 908 -46.82 17.93 57.99
N ARG A 909 -46.39 17.20 59.02
CA ARG A 909 -45.01 16.69 59.12
C ARG A 909 -44.97 15.18 59.36
N ARG A 910 -43.91 14.52 58.88
CA ARG A 910 -43.69 13.09 59.15
C ARG A 910 -43.13 12.90 60.54
N VAL A 911 -43.62 11.88 61.25
CA VAL A 911 -43.18 11.52 62.60
C VAL A 911 -43.11 9.99 62.77
N ARG A 912 -42.41 9.56 63.82
CA ARG A 912 -42.46 8.19 64.37
C ARG A 912 -43.21 8.19 65.69
N LEU A 913 -44.12 7.25 65.92
CA LEU A 913 -44.82 7.16 67.21
C LEU A 913 -43.92 6.63 68.34
N VAL A 914 -43.02 5.69 68.04
CA VAL A 914 -42.11 5.06 69.02
C VAL A 914 -40.73 4.93 68.40
N SER A 915 -39.67 4.90 69.22
CA SER A 915 -38.27 4.93 68.78
C SER A 915 -37.87 3.73 67.96
#